data_AF-A0A2Z4L7Z3-F1
#
_entry.id   AF-A0A2Z4L7Z3-F1
#
_cell.length_a   1.000
_cell.length_b   1.000
_cell.length_c   1.000
_cell.angle_alpha   90.00
_cell.angle_beta   90.00
_cell.angle_gamma   90.00
#
_symmetry.space_group_name_H-M   'P 1'
#
loop_
_entity.id
_entity.type
_entity.pdbx_description
1 polymer ?
#
loop_
_entity_poly.entity_id
_entity_poly.type
_entity_poly.pdbx_seq_one_letter_code
_entity_poly.pdbx_strand_id
1 'polypeptide(L)'
;MKYKIGILGSCVSRDVFRSVHNPYKNFFEVKFSQVRLSLISLMQKPVPYNDFDITVLPDNADNRYRKRNMKNDLTKSLLDELDTDIDIFVIDLYFEALFGVFKFNDIYLTNNTWDYPHGKFYPNIKNKEFINMKNNREEFLSLWKDNCDKFFEYLYEKKPNLKIILNRVRLTDKFFMNDSVIVDNDLTEKAQIYNDFLEELENYIIENHKVDVIDSTENILGDSNHIWGKSPVHYIKPYYVDVFKQLLDKLNCPYIPYDFSIIIPLTNNVNFLDKTLESLINQSVSFEDYAELILVDLQKRTTNVMIEKYLERYPYNIKYLNKSGYTINMARNEGLKSVSGRYVNFMECGDYFSEKTFESMLNFIEEQEREVDVLSIPVHYIEKNGDNNLLKSQFNKNQLINLNKEYILQKDLFSYFIKSGHVKNFDENVISDLGYIANMINNTLDMGIVIDSTYFHNCTLNNQLINHNSFNQDFSLQLLDEIKFFVTEQDDEKSSILIQHLIVYSIKEIIDENTKNNYWWASTDLIEEKIRYILQGIDEKVILRDQLLNNTFKKFLLYLKDGDMYFDYKEDNLLLKTDNRTIDNLKNHKLWIEDIYVNDNHLIIKGFLNSLFGSEHITFDAILNNTTVINSTFYSQSKYSDIYYLSNKWQKINSFILNIPLSSSKSSIKIRSKYSTENSKTIFSFLNIRFKNNYFRGKNNLILDSYDITFNQNTFTVSRIFKFSIVMAVYNTEKYLEESIDSLIQQTINFTENVQLIIVNDGSTDNSEKIINNYKKSYPKNIVYVPLEENHGQAFARNIGLNYVMGRYVNFLDSDDYLSENALEMAYNFFEKHRDEVDLLSIPLVLVERDTRTHHLNYKYDSNKIIDLNKEPNNPQLSASSCFIKSNLFNNLFFSTDVVSAEDSILINKILLKREKYGVLSNCSYYYRKRMDNTSTIDLIHENKSFYLKNLKNYYIYLIEFSMNNNKVPLFIQYVIIYDLQWMTSKTFIPLNDYELKEFWIYLKYILSFIDEDVIMNNFNIKSKINKMFLLYLRNDSMEYKMEENNVLLKSKNSILDNLKQHTLWIKHMDIEGNNLKLECFINTLFDSSYLSIQAIKHYSNKYHDEVTGFDYEDSELQDKKLLNIPWQYIKTVRFDLDLKKVVSIGLNVNYHINKDNGDMNRYNLKKFYPEIKFKDDCLNHFITKYNNQGISITFEKNMFLISKNKNKLYKQKLKIY
;
A
#
# COMPACT_ATOMS: atom_id res chain seq x y z
N MET A 1 -30.78 -5.66 -14.40
CA MET A 1 -30.18 -4.47 -15.04
C MET A 1 -29.88 -3.45 -13.95
N LYS A 2 -28.81 -2.65 -14.08
CA LYS A 2 -28.46 -1.58 -13.14
C LYS A 2 -28.85 -0.23 -13.74
N TYR A 3 -29.39 0.68 -12.93
CA TYR A 3 -29.70 2.06 -13.33
C TYR A 3 -28.44 2.92 -13.38
N LYS A 4 -28.26 3.71 -14.43
CA LYS A 4 -27.15 4.67 -14.57
C LYS A 4 -27.52 5.97 -13.88
N ILE A 5 -26.67 6.43 -12.97
CA ILE A 5 -26.99 7.57 -12.09
C ILE A 5 -25.94 8.68 -12.14
N GLY A 6 -26.40 9.93 -12.22
CA GLY A 6 -25.60 11.14 -12.03
C GLY A 6 -25.95 11.81 -10.70
N ILE A 7 -24.97 12.42 -10.03
CA ILE A 7 -25.15 13.03 -8.70
C ILE A 7 -24.59 14.45 -8.69
N LEU A 8 -25.38 15.42 -8.22
CA LEU A 8 -24.97 16.80 -7.96
C LEU A 8 -25.32 17.22 -6.52
N GLY A 9 -24.36 17.68 -5.74
CA GLY A 9 -24.68 18.27 -4.43
C GLY A 9 -23.56 18.19 -3.42
N SER A 10 -23.76 17.42 -2.34
CA SER A 10 -22.85 17.33 -1.21
C SER A 10 -22.30 15.93 -0.97
N CYS A 11 -21.42 15.81 0.04
CA CYS A 11 -20.94 14.50 0.49
C CYS A 11 -22.09 13.60 0.93
N VAL A 12 -23.23 14.16 1.37
CA VAL A 12 -24.39 13.41 1.82
C VAL A 12 -24.94 12.51 0.72
N SER A 13 -25.37 13.09 -0.40
CA SER A 13 -25.94 12.32 -1.52
C SER A 13 -24.91 11.41 -2.18
N ARG A 14 -23.63 11.81 -2.19
CA ARG A 14 -22.55 10.94 -2.68
C ARG A 14 -22.35 9.72 -1.78
N ASP A 15 -22.39 9.90 -0.46
CA ASP A 15 -22.06 8.85 0.50
C ASP A 15 -23.15 7.77 0.59
N VAL A 16 -24.38 8.07 0.16
CA VAL A 16 -25.43 7.05 -0.12
C VAL A 16 -24.91 5.94 -1.04
N PHE A 17 -24.04 6.26 -2.00
CA PHE A 17 -23.45 5.33 -2.96
C PHE A 17 -22.03 4.88 -2.57
N ARG A 18 -21.77 4.70 -1.28
CA ARG A 18 -20.58 4.00 -0.79
C ARG A 18 -20.96 2.61 -0.31
N SER A 19 -20.16 1.62 -0.69
CA SER A 19 -20.40 0.21 -0.33
C SER A 19 -20.39 -0.02 1.18
N VAL A 20 -19.70 0.83 1.94
CA VAL A 20 -19.73 0.78 3.41
C VAL A 20 -21.10 1.15 3.98
N HIS A 21 -21.90 1.96 3.27
CA HIS A 21 -23.22 2.39 3.70
C HIS A 21 -24.33 1.54 3.11
N ASN A 22 -24.29 1.28 1.81
CA ASN A 22 -25.34 0.57 1.09
C ASN A 22 -24.77 -0.37 0.02
N PRO A 23 -25.44 -1.50 -0.29
CA PRO A 23 -25.07 -2.40 -1.38
C PRO A 23 -25.49 -1.84 -2.76
N TYR A 24 -25.21 -0.56 -3.01
CA TYR A 24 -25.72 0.20 -4.16
C TYR A 24 -25.31 -0.38 -5.51
N LYS A 25 -24.13 -1.03 -5.61
CA LYS A 25 -23.60 -1.60 -6.86
C LYS A 25 -24.49 -2.69 -7.43
N ASN A 26 -25.39 -3.27 -6.62
CA ASN A 26 -26.37 -4.24 -7.11
C ASN A 26 -27.47 -3.59 -7.96
N PHE A 27 -27.71 -2.30 -7.74
CA PHE A 27 -28.85 -1.56 -8.30
C PHE A 27 -28.41 -0.44 -9.25
N PHE A 28 -27.24 0.17 -9.03
CA PHE A 28 -26.82 1.40 -9.70
C PHE A 28 -25.40 1.32 -10.30
N GLU A 29 -25.19 2.06 -11.39
CA GLU A 29 -23.90 2.42 -11.97
C GLU A 29 -23.72 3.95 -11.91
N VAL A 30 -22.84 4.45 -11.04
CA VAL A 30 -22.59 5.89 -10.89
C VAL A 30 -21.73 6.39 -12.06
N LYS A 31 -22.31 7.20 -12.95
CA LYS A 31 -21.61 7.77 -14.13
C LYS A 31 -20.70 8.93 -13.76
N PHE A 32 -21.22 9.83 -12.92
CA PHE A 32 -20.46 10.95 -12.40
C PHE A 32 -21.03 11.40 -11.05
N SER A 33 -20.19 12.11 -10.29
CA SER A 33 -20.58 12.76 -9.05
C SER A 33 -19.82 14.07 -8.94
N GLN A 34 -20.58 15.17 -9.00
CA GLN A 34 -20.11 16.52 -8.79
C GLN A 34 -20.60 17.02 -7.45
N VAL A 35 -19.70 17.58 -6.66
CA VAL A 35 -20.04 18.25 -5.40
C VAL A 35 -19.47 19.65 -5.39
N ARG A 36 -19.96 20.51 -4.48
CA ARG A 36 -19.42 21.86 -4.26
C ARG A 36 -19.57 22.83 -5.45
N LEU A 37 -20.70 22.77 -6.14
CA LEU A 37 -21.02 23.59 -7.29
C LEU A 37 -22.39 24.27 -7.10
N SER A 38 -22.49 25.56 -7.39
CA SER A 38 -23.76 26.30 -7.41
C SER A 38 -24.39 26.27 -8.80
N LEU A 39 -25.71 26.11 -8.88
CA LEU A 39 -26.52 26.24 -10.09
C LEU A 39 -26.37 27.62 -10.73
N ILE A 40 -26.25 28.68 -9.92
CA ILE A 40 -25.98 30.03 -10.44
C ILE A 40 -24.71 30.02 -11.28
N SER A 41 -23.63 29.42 -10.74
CA SER A 41 -22.35 29.33 -11.43
C SER A 41 -22.42 28.39 -12.63
N LEU A 42 -23.05 27.23 -12.49
CA LEU A 42 -23.19 26.22 -13.55
C LEU A 42 -23.84 26.80 -14.81
N MET A 43 -24.82 27.68 -14.64
CA MET A 43 -25.55 28.31 -15.76
C MET A 43 -24.86 29.57 -16.32
N GLN A 44 -23.62 29.89 -15.88
CA GLN A 44 -22.82 30.96 -16.49
C GLN A 44 -21.96 30.46 -17.65
N LYS A 45 -21.42 31.40 -18.44
CA LYS A 45 -20.40 31.10 -19.46
C LYS A 45 -19.11 30.53 -18.82
N PRO A 46 -18.40 29.60 -19.50
CA PRO A 46 -17.10 29.11 -19.05
C PRO A 46 -16.08 30.24 -18.85
N VAL A 47 -15.22 30.10 -17.85
CA VAL A 47 -14.17 31.07 -17.51
C VAL A 47 -12.82 30.53 -17.97
N PRO A 48 -12.08 31.26 -18.83
CA PRO A 48 -10.74 30.87 -19.22
C PRO A 48 -9.83 30.77 -17.99
N TYR A 49 -9.05 29.70 -17.92
CA TYR A 49 -8.12 29.47 -16.83
C TYR A 49 -6.82 28.89 -17.36
N ASN A 50 -5.74 29.09 -16.59
CA ASN A 50 -4.50 28.35 -16.78
C ASN A 50 -4.55 27.11 -15.87
N ASP A 51 -4.28 25.92 -16.41
CA ASP A 51 -4.27 24.67 -15.61
C ASP A 51 -3.31 24.75 -14.41
N PHE A 52 -2.29 25.60 -14.53
CA PHE A 52 -1.39 25.93 -13.43
C PHE A 52 -2.08 26.70 -12.29
N ASP A 53 -2.95 27.67 -12.59
CA ASP A 53 -3.60 28.49 -11.58
C ASP A 53 -4.57 27.70 -10.70
N ILE A 54 -5.03 26.55 -11.18
CA ILE A 54 -5.92 25.64 -10.45
C ILE A 54 -5.20 24.40 -9.89
N THR A 55 -3.89 24.28 -10.10
CA THR A 55 -3.10 23.15 -9.57
C THR A 55 -2.79 23.36 -8.09
N VAL A 56 -3.16 22.36 -7.28
CA VAL A 56 -2.90 22.33 -5.84
C VAL A 56 -1.79 21.33 -5.58
N LEU A 57 -0.78 21.73 -4.80
CA LEU A 57 0.39 20.89 -4.49
C LEU A 57 0.40 20.46 -3.01
N PRO A 58 0.93 19.26 -2.69
CA PRO A 58 1.43 18.23 -3.62
C PRO A 58 0.34 17.59 -4.47
N ASP A 59 0.70 16.94 -5.58
CA ASP A 59 -0.23 16.20 -6.44
C ASP A 59 -0.68 14.87 -5.78
N ASN A 60 -1.44 15.00 -4.70
CA ASN A 60 -2.06 13.89 -3.99
C ASN A 60 -3.55 13.76 -4.37
N ALA A 61 -4.21 12.68 -3.93
CA ALA A 61 -5.59 12.39 -4.30
C ALA A 61 -6.56 13.53 -3.93
N ASP A 62 -6.43 14.11 -2.74
CA ASP A 62 -7.27 15.22 -2.28
C ASP A 62 -7.07 16.48 -3.14
N ASN A 63 -5.83 16.79 -3.51
CA ASN A 63 -5.51 17.95 -4.32
C ASN A 63 -5.91 17.78 -5.79
N ARG A 64 -5.87 16.55 -6.33
CA ARG A 64 -6.50 16.21 -7.61
C ARG A 64 -8.01 16.38 -7.56
N TYR A 65 -8.63 15.99 -6.45
CA TYR A 65 -10.07 16.17 -6.25
C TYR A 65 -10.45 17.66 -6.20
N ARG A 66 -9.71 18.49 -5.45
CA ARG A 66 -9.87 19.96 -5.42
C ARG A 66 -9.72 20.58 -6.80
N LYS A 67 -8.65 20.20 -7.52
CA LYS A 67 -8.40 20.65 -8.90
C LYS A 67 -9.56 20.29 -9.82
N ARG A 68 -10.11 19.08 -9.71
CA ARG A 68 -11.28 18.63 -10.48
C ARG A 68 -12.51 19.49 -10.21
N ASN A 69 -12.84 19.78 -8.95
CA ASN A 69 -14.00 20.61 -8.62
C ASN A 69 -13.86 22.04 -9.19
N MET A 70 -12.69 22.66 -9.01
CA MET A 70 -12.39 23.99 -9.58
C MET A 70 -12.44 23.98 -11.11
N LYS A 71 -11.88 22.95 -11.75
CA LYS A 71 -11.94 22.78 -13.20
C LYS A 71 -13.39 22.66 -13.67
N ASN A 72 -14.20 21.83 -13.04
CA ASN A 72 -15.58 21.58 -13.44
C ASN A 72 -16.43 22.85 -13.27
N ASP A 73 -16.21 23.63 -12.21
CA ASP A 73 -16.87 24.93 -12.04
C ASP A 73 -16.41 25.95 -13.09
N LEU A 74 -15.12 26.04 -13.42
CA LEU A 74 -14.64 27.01 -14.43
C LEU A 74 -15.05 26.66 -15.86
N THR A 75 -15.03 25.37 -16.19
CA THR A 75 -15.34 24.87 -17.55
C THR A 75 -16.82 24.63 -17.78
N LYS A 76 -17.61 24.47 -16.71
CA LYS A 76 -19.01 24.02 -16.75
C LYS A 76 -19.17 22.61 -17.32
N SER A 77 -18.13 21.77 -17.22
CA SER A 77 -18.08 20.42 -17.80
C SER A 77 -19.14 19.46 -17.25
N LEU A 78 -19.79 19.78 -16.12
CA LEU A 78 -20.92 19.01 -15.64
C LEU A 78 -22.08 18.98 -16.66
N LEU A 79 -22.26 20.03 -17.46
CA LEU A 79 -23.26 20.04 -18.53
C LEU A 79 -22.93 18.97 -19.59
N ASP A 80 -21.64 18.82 -19.93
CA ASP A 80 -21.19 17.76 -20.85
C ASP A 80 -21.39 16.36 -20.25
N GLU A 81 -21.20 16.19 -18.93
CA GLU A 81 -21.46 14.93 -18.21
C GLU A 81 -22.96 14.60 -18.19
N LEU A 82 -23.83 15.61 -18.06
CA LEU A 82 -25.29 15.46 -18.11
C LEU A 82 -25.79 15.00 -19.49
N ASP A 83 -25.06 15.31 -20.57
CA ASP A 83 -25.37 14.83 -21.91
C ASP A 83 -25.09 13.32 -22.10
N THR A 84 -24.37 12.67 -21.16
CA THR A 84 -24.11 11.22 -21.19
C THR A 84 -25.35 10.36 -20.88
N ASP A 85 -25.28 9.05 -21.11
CA ASP A 85 -26.39 8.13 -20.87
C ASP A 85 -26.62 7.88 -19.36
N ILE A 86 -27.59 8.59 -18.77
CA ILE A 86 -28.04 8.47 -17.38
C ILE A 86 -29.56 8.27 -17.33
N ASP A 87 -30.01 7.41 -16.41
CA ASP A 87 -31.42 7.10 -16.17
C ASP A 87 -32.00 7.97 -15.04
N ILE A 88 -31.15 8.28 -14.03
CA ILE A 88 -31.53 8.95 -12.79
C ILE A 88 -30.53 10.07 -12.49
N PHE A 89 -31.02 11.20 -12.02
CA PHE A 89 -30.20 12.32 -11.54
C PHE A 89 -30.62 12.74 -10.13
N VAL A 90 -29.69 12.62 -9.18
CA VAL A 90 -29.90 12.98 -7.77
C VAL A 90 -29.28 14.34 -7.50
N ILE A 91 -30.07 15.26 -6.95
CA ILE A 91 -29.64 16.60 -6.58
C ILE A 91 -29.89 16.91 -5.09
N ASP A 92 -28.92 17.56 -4.42
CA ASP A 92 -29.13 18.23 -3.14
C ASP A 92 -28.59 19.67 -3.15
N LEU A 93 -29.16 20.52 -2.30
CA LEU A 93 -28.93 21.97 -2.32
C LEU A 93 -28.03 22.49 -1.19
N TYR A 94 -27.35 21.60 -0.45
CA TYR A 94 -26.54 21.98 0.71
C TYR A 94 -25.53 23.10 0.41
N PHE A 95 -24.87 23.03 -0.75
CA PHE A 95 -23.86 24.02 -1.14
C PHE A 95 -24.45 25.39 -1.49
N GLU A 96 -25.70 25.44 -1.98
CA GLU A 96 -26.39 26.69 -2.29
C GLU A 96 -26.68 27.49 -1.02
N ALA A 97 -27.19 26.82 0.00
CA ALA A 97 -27.50 27.44 1.28
C ALA A 97 -26.24 27.93 2.01
N LEU A 98 -25.11 27.21 1.88
CA LEU A 98 -23.91 27.47 2.68
C LEU A 98 -22.98 28.56 2.13
N PHE A 99 -22.64 28.52 0.83
CA PHE A 99 -21.54 29.33 0.29
C PHE A 99 -21.99 30.48 -0.60
N GLY A 100 -23.06 30.27 -1.37
CA GLY A 100 -23.47 31.16 -2.45
C GLY A 100 -22.41 31.33 -3.54
N VAL A 101 -22.35 32.52 -4.12
CA VAL A 101 -21.48 32.86 -5.26
C VAL A 101 -20.66 34.12 -4.98
N PHE A 102 -19.61 34.31 -5.76
CA PHE A 102 -18.95 35.61 -5.88
C PHE A 102 -18.97 36.09 -7.32
N LYS A 103 -19.09 37.41 -7.50
CA LYS A 103 -19.08 38.07 -8.80
C LYS A 103 -17.66 38.46 -9.21
N PHE A 104 -17.31 38.18 -10.47
CA PHE A 104 -16.07 38.60 -11.12
C PHE A 104 -16.31 38.84 -12.62
N ASN A 105 -15.96 40.03 -13.13
CA ASN A 105 -16.14 40.40 -14.55
C ASN A 105 -17.54 40.07 -15.11
N ASP A 106 -18.59 40.40 -14.36
CA ASP A 106 -20.01 40.12 -14.65
C ASP A 106 -20.38 38.63 -14.76
N ILE A 107 -19.54 37.74 -14.23
CA ILE A 107 -19.80 36.30 -14.10
C ILE A 107 -19.91 35.95 -12.63
N TYR A 108 -20.83 35.05 -12.30
CA TYR A 108 -20.92 34.46 -10.97
C TYR A 108 -20.19 33.12 -10.94
N LEU A 109 -19.32 32.92 -9.94
CA LEU A 109 -18.64 31.66 -9.68
C LEU A 109 -19.00 31.16 -8.28
N THR A 110 -18.96 29.84 -8.08
CA THR A 110 -19.26 29.25 -6.77
C THR A 110 -18.26 29.77 -5.74
N ASN A 111 -18.75 30.27 -4.60
CA ASN A 111 -17.90 30.72 -3.51
C ASN A 111 -17.41 29.54 -2.65
N ASN A 112 -16.79 28.54 -3.29
CA ASN A 112 -16.31 27.35 -2.61
C ASN A 112 -14.98 27.66 -1.87
N THR A 113 -15.13 28.16 -0.64
CA THR A 113 -14.01 28.54 0.24
C THR A 113 -13.17 27.34 0.71
N TRP A 114 -13.57 26.11 0.39
CA TRP A 114 -12.81 24.91 0.74
C TRP A 114 -11.83 24.46 -0.34
N ASP A 115 -12.10 24.73 -1.62
CA ASP A 115 -11.23 24.30 -2.73
C ASP A 115 -10.45 25.48 -3.31
N TYR A 116 -11.13 26.59 -3.61
CA TYR A 116 -10.57 27.72 -4.33
C TYR A 116 -9.33 28.37 -3.68
N PRO A 117 -9.21 28.48 -2.34
CA PRO A 117 -8.04 29.10 -1.72
C PRO A 117 -6.72 28.35 -1.91
N HIS A 118 -6.76 27.07 -2.31
CA HIS A 118 -5.57 26.24 -2.43
C HIS A 118 -4.86 26.35 -3.79
N GLY A 119 -5.51 26.94 -4.81
CA GLY A 119 -4.91 27.30 -6.09
C GLY A 119 -4.48 28.77 -6.16
N LYS A 120 -3.78 29.17 -7.23
CA LYS A 120 -3.43 30.58 -7.49
C LYS A 120 -4.55 31.38 -8.17
N PHE A 121 -5.53 30.70 -8.76
CA PHE A 121 -6.64 31.34 -9.46
C PHE A 121 -7.43 32.26 -8.52
N TYR A 122 -7.88 31.74 -7.38
CA TYR A 122 -8.74 32.49 -6.46
C TYR A 122 -8.05 33.65 -5.75
N PRO A 123 -6.85 33.53 -5.17
CA PRO A 123 -6.18 34.65 -4.51
C PRO A 123 -5.87 35.83 -5.44
N ASN A 124 -5.72 35.57 -6.76
CA ASN A 124 -5.38 36.58 -7.75
C ASN A 124 -6.58 37.40 -8.26
N ILE A 125 -7.82 36.98 -7.96
CA ILE A 125 -9.02 37.74 -8.33
C ILE A 125 -9.18 38.93 -7.39
N LYS A 126 -9.05 40.15 -7.92
CA LYS A 126 -9.29 41.42 -7.20
C LYS A 126 -10.78 41.80 -7.27
N ASN A 127 -11.28 42.50 -6.24
CA ASN A 127 -12.64 43.05 -6.16
C ASN A 127 -13.76 41.99 -6.24
N LYS A 128 -13.77 41.02 -5.32
CA LYS A 128 -14.84 40.03 -5.21
C LYS A 128 -16.04 40.62 -4.46
N GLU A 129 -17.21 40.54 -5.08
CA GLU A 129 -18.49 40.82 -4.42
C GLU A 129 -19.17 39.48 -4.11
N PHE A 130 -19.48 39.23 -2.84
CA PHE A 130 -20.04 37.96 -2.38
C PHE A 130 -21.55 38.07 -2.22
N ILE A 131 -22.29 37.13 -2.79
CA ILE A 131 -23.75 37.04 -2.72
C ILE A 131 -24.12 35.67 -2.17
N ASN A 132 -24.81 35.62 -1.04
CA ASN A 132 -25.27 34.38 -0.41
C ASN A 132 -26.56 34.60 0.38
N MET A 133 -27.21 33.50 0.80
CA MET A 133 -28.45 33.54 1.57
C MET A 133 -28.36 34.33 2.89
N LYS A 134 -27.19 34.34 3.55
CA LYS A 134 -27.01 34.96 4.86
C LYS A 134 -26.95 36.49 4.80
N ASN A 135 -26.22 37.03 3.82
CA ASN A 135 -25.92 38.46 3.75
C ASN A 135 -26.74 39.19 2.66
N ASN A 136 -27.19 38.48 1.63
CA ASN A 136 -27.81 39.03 0.43
C ASN A 136 -29.07 38.23 0.04
N ARG A 137 -29.95 37.92 1.00
CA ARG A 137 -31.05 36.95 0.80
C ARG A 137 -31.93 37.22 -0.43
N GLU A 138 -32.49 38.43 -0.56
CA GLU A 138 -33.41 38.74 -1.68
C GLU A 138 -32.72 38.69 -3.05
N GLU A 139 -31.52 39.28 -3.13
CA GLU A 139 -30.69 39.28 -4.33
C GLU A 139 -30.26 37.85 -4.73
N PHE A 140 -29.81 37.06 -3.74
CA PHE A 140 -29.42 35.67 -3.96
C PHE A 140 -30.61 34.84 -4.42
N LEU A 141 -31.77 34.93 -3.76
CA LEU A 141 -32.96 34.15 -4.12
C LEU A 141 -33.44 34.48 -5.53
N SER A 142 -33.46 35.77 -5.91
CA SER A 142 -33.83 36.16 -7.28
C SER A 142 -32.86 35.56 -8.29
N LEU A 143 -31.55 35.71 -8.05
CA LEU A 143 -30.51 35.19 -8.95
C LEU A 143 -30.54 33.65 -9.02
N TRP A 144 -30.75 32.99 -7.89
CA TRP A 144 -30.80 31.53 -7.80
C TRP A 144 -32.01 30.97 -8.53
N LYS A 145 -33.21 31.52 -8.33
CA LYS A 145 -34.44 31.09 -9.02
C LYS A 145 -34.29 31.16 -10.54
N ASP A 146 -33.81 32.29 -11.06
CA ASP A 146 -33.58 32.48 -12.50
C ASP A 146 -32.63 31.45 -13.11
N ASN A 147 -31.60 31.02 -12.37
CA ASN A 147 -30.64 30.02 -12.85
C ASN A 147 -31.10 28.59 -12.59
N CYS A 148 -31.88 28.36 -11.53
CA CYS A 148 -32.54 27.08 -11.25
C CYS A 148 -33.50 26.73 -12.38
N ASP A 149 -34.35 27.67 -12.80
CA ASP A 149 -35.31 27.45 -13.88
C ASP A 149 -34.61 27.14 -15.21
N LYS A 150 -33.55 27.90 -15.55
CA LYS A 150 -32.71 27.62 -16.73
C LYS A 150 -32.06 26.23 -16.69
N PHE A 151 -31.63 25.79 -15.51
CA PHE A 151 -31.02 24.47 -15.35
C PHE A 151 -32.04 23.35 -15.60
N PHE A 152 -33.25 23.45 -15.03
CA PHE A 152 -34.31 22.47 -15.29
C PHE A 152 -34.81 22.52 -16.73
N GLU A 153 -34.94 23.71 -17.34
CA GLU A 153 -35.24 23.85 -18.77
C GLU A 153 -34.21 23.11 -19.64
N TYR A 154 -32.92 23.25 -19.34
CA TYR A 154 -31.85 22.52 -20.00
C TYR A 154 -32.01 21.00 -19.85
N LEU A 155 -32.32 20.50 -18.64
CA LEU A 155 -32.56 19.07 -18.42
C LEU A 155 -33.77 18.55 -19.19
N TYR A 156 -34.89 19.29 -19.20
CA TYR A 156 -36.08 18.88 -19.94
C TYR A 156 -35.87 18.87 -21.46
N GLU A 157 -35.06 19.80 -21.99
CA GLU A 157 -34.72 19.85 -23.42
C GLU A 157 -33.82 18.66 -23.82
N LYS A 158 -32.75 18.40 -23.04
CA LYS A 158 -31.73 17.41 -23.39
C LYS A 158 -32.11 15.98 -23.01
N LYS A 159 -32.85 15.80 -21.91
CA LYS A 159 -33.14 14.50 -21.30
C LYS A 159 -34.61 14.42 -20.82
N PRO A 160 -35.59 14.39 -21.73
CA PRO A 160 -37.02 14.45 -21.36
C PRO A 160 -37.50 13.25 -20.53
N ASN A 161 -36.77 12.12 -20.53
CA ASN A 161 -37.10 10.91 -19.78
C ASN A 161 -36.27 10.74 -18.50
N LEU A 162 -35.38 11.69 -18.17
CA LEU A 162 -34.54 11.61 -16.99
C LEU A 162 -35.38 11.70 -15.72
N LYS A 163 -35.19 10.74 -14.82
CA LYS A 163 -35.82 10.78 -13.51
C LYS A 163 -34.99 11.64 -12.55
N ILE A 164 -35.51 12.80 -12.18
CA ILE A 164 -34.84 13.73 -11.27
C ILE A 164 -35.33 13.50 -9.84
N ILE A 165 -34.40 13.33 -8.91
CA ILE A 165 -34.68 13.07 -7.50
C ILE A 165 -34.00 14.14 -6.64
N LEU A 166 -34.79 14.88 -5.88
CA LEU A 166 -34.33 15.86 -4.89
C LEU A 166 -34.16 15.15 -3.54
N ASN A 167 -32.92 15.10 -3.04
CA ASN A 167 -32.60 14.59 -1.72
C ASN A 167 -32.57 15.75 -0.71
N ARG A 168 -33.53 15.79 0.23
CA ARG A 168 -33.59 16.84 1.26
C ARG A 168 -32.55 16.58 2.35
N VAL A 169 -31.60 17.50 2.48
CA VAL A 169 -30.48 17.41 3.43
C VAL A 169 -30.68 18.42 4.54
N ARG A 170 -30.32 18.08 5.79
CA ARG A 170 -30.49 18.98 6.94
C ARG A 170 -29.28 18.94 7.86
N LEU A 171 -28.75 20.09 8.24
CA LEU A 171 -27.67 20.18 9.22
C LEU A 171 -28.17 19.68 10.58
N THR A 172 -27.35 18.86 11.25
CA THR A 172 -27.58 18.43 12.64
C THR A 172 -26.59 19.10 13.59
N ASP A 173 -27.06 19.42 14.78
CA ASP A 173 -26.27 19.82 15.94
C ASP A 173 -26.05 18.66 16.93
N LYS A 174 -26.69 17.52 16.70
CA LYS A 174 -26.58 16.33 17.55
C LYS A 174 -25.61 15.35 16.92
N PHE A 175 -24.63 14.89 17.70
CA PHE A 175 -23.62 13.94 17.24
C PHE A 175 -23.53 12.74 18.17
N PHE A 176 -23.34 11.56 17.58
CA PHE A 176 -22.99 10.36 18.30
C PHE A 176 -21.46 10.36 18.57
N MET A 177 -21.07 10.13 19.82
CA MET A 177 -19.68 10.00 20.25
C MET A 177 -19.59 9.12 21.51
N ASN A 178 -18.77 8.07 21.47
CA ASN A 178 -18.50 7.18 22.61
C ASN A 178 -19.78 6.75 23.36
N ASP A 179 -20.76 6.25 22.60
CA ASP A 179 -22.02 5.70 23.13
C ASP A 179 -22.96 6.73 23.76
N SER A 180 -22.77 8.01 23.45
CA SER A 180 -23.61 9.10 23.91
C SER A 180 -23.91 10.09 22.79
N VAL A 181 -25.07 10.73 22.87
CA VAL A 181 -25.43 11.85 21.99
C VAL A 181 -24.96 13.15 22.64
N ILE A 182 -24.06 13.85 21.96
CA ILE A 182 -23.62 15.19 22.34
C ILE A 182 -24.35 16.22 21.47
N VAL A 183 -24.73 17.35 22.08
CA VAL A 183 -25.25 18.51 21.35
C VAL A 183 -24.11 19.51 21.19
N ASP A 184 -23.84 19.90 19.96
CA ASP A 184 -22.89 20.95 19.62
C ASP A 184 -23.61 22.30 19.59
N ASN A 185 -23.61 22.97 20.75
CA ASN A 185 -24.30 24.25 20.93
C ASN A 185 -23.81 25.35 19.96
N ASP A 186 -22.58 25.26 19.44
CA ASP A 186 -22.04 26.21 18.46
C ASP A 186 -22.61 25.99 17.04
N LEU A 187 -23.24 24.84 16.81
CA LEU A 187 -23.89 24.46 15.55
C LEU A 187 -25.41 24.61 15.60
N THR A 188 -26.06 24.58 16.77
CA THR A 188 -27.53 24.64 16.88
C THR A 188 -28.15 25.81 16.11
N GLU A 189 -27.72 27.05 16.38
CA GLU A 189 -28.26 28.24 15.70
C GLU A 189 -27.92 28.23 14.20
N LYS A 190 -26.71 27.79 13.83
CA LYS A 190 -26.30 27.69 12.42
C LYS A 190 -27.13 26.66 11.67
N ALA A 191 -27.33 25.49 12.26
CA ALA A 191 -28.08 24.39 11.68
C ALA A 191 -29.52 24.84 11.40
N GLN A 192 -30.16 25.52 12.35
CA GLN A 192 -31.50 26.08 12.16
C GLN A 192 -31.54 27.05 10.97
N ILE A 193 -30.66 28.06 10.93
CA ILE A 193 -30.62 29.06 9.84
C ILE A 193 -30.42 28.40 8.47
N TYR A 194 -29.46 27.48 8.35
CA TYR A 194 -29.19 26.84 7.05
C TYR A 194 -30.27 25.83 6.66
N ASN A 195 -30.93 25.20 7.63
CA ASN A 195 -32.07 24.33 7.36
C ASN A 195 -33.27 25.12 6.85
N ASP A 196 -33.54 26.31 7.39
CA ASP A 196 -34.56 27.22 6.89
C ASP A 196 -34.25 27.67 5.45
N PHE A 197 -32.98 27.97 5.15
CA PHE A 197 -32.54 28.28 3.79
C PHE A 197 -32.73 27.10 2.83
N LEU A 198 -32.39 25.88 3.25
CA LEU A 198 -32.56 24.68 2.43
C LEU A 198 -34.04 24.42 2.16
N GLU A 199 -34.89 24.55 3.16
CA GLU A 199 -36.33 24.36 3.01
C GLU A 199 -36.94 25.35 2.00
N GLU A 200 -36.54 26.62 2.04
CA GLU A 200 -37.01 27.62 1.08
C GLU A 200 -36.59 27.29 -0.37
N LEU A 201 -35.33 26.88 -0.58
CA LEU A 201 -34.82 26.53 -1.91
C LEU A 201 -35.45 25.23 -2.43
N GLU A 202 -35.58 24.21 -1.58
CA GLU A 202 -36.19 22.93 -1.92
C GLU A 202 -37.67 23.06 -2.27
N ASN A 203 -38.43 23.84 -1.49
CA ASN A 203 -39.85 24.07 -1.75
C ASN A 203 -40.07 24.74 -3.12
N TYR A 204 -39.19 25.68 -3.51
CA TYR A 204 -39.24 26.27 -4.84
C TYR A 204 -39.09 25.22 -5.96
N ILE A 205 -38.15 24.27 -5.83
CA ILE A 205 -37.98 23.20 -6.82
C ILE A 205 -39.23 22.31 -6.86
N ILE A 206 -39.75 21.91 -5.70
CA ILE A 206 -40.90 21.02 -5.59
C ILE A 206 -42.16 21.65 -6.21
N GLU A 207 -42.36 22.95 -6.03
CA GLU A 207 -43.52 23.68 -6.53
C GLU A 207 -43.46 23.96 -8.04
N ASN A 208 -42.27 24.15 -8.60
CA ASN A 208 -42.10 24.64 -9.98
C ASN A 208 -41.57 23.58 -10.95
N HIS A 209 -40.99 22.48 -10.47
CA HIS A 209 -40.30 21.48 -11.30
C HIS A 209 -40.76 20.05 -10.99
N LYS A 210 -40.68 19.17 -12.00
CA LYS A 210 -41.07 17.77 -11.86
C LYS A 210 -39.92 16.95 -11.27
N VAL A 211 -39.95 16.78 -9.95
CA VAL A 211 -38.97 15.99 -9.21
C VAL A 211 -39.65 14.99 -8.27
N ASP A 212 -39.02 13.84 -8.06
CA ASP A 212 -39.33 12.98 -6.92
C ASP A 212 -38.53 13.46 -5.70
N VAL A 213 -39.12 13.33 -4.51
CA VAL A 213 -38.49 13.79 -3.26
C VAL A 213 -38.15 12.60 -2.37
N ILE A 214 -36.95 12.62 -1.81
CA ILE A 214 -36.51 11.79 -0.69
C ILE A 214 -36.33 12.70 0.52
N ASP A 215 -36.90 12.30 1.65
CA ASP A 215 -36.93 13.09 2.87
C ASP A 215 -36.62 12.21 4.08
N SER A 216 -35.37 12.25 4.54
CA SER A 216 -34.87 11.55 5.72
C SER A 216 -34.50 12.53 6.83
N THR A 217 -35.27 13.60 6.98
CA THR A 217 -34.92 14.73 7.86
C THR A 217 -35.35 14.54 9.32
N GLU A 218 -36.16 13.53 9.62
CA GLU A 218 -36.57 13.20 10.99
C GLU A 218 -35.42 12.53 11.77
N ASN A 219 -35.09 13.08 12.95
CA ASN A 219 -34.09 12.53 13.88
C ASN A 219 -32.67 12.32 13.30
N ILE A 220 -32.19 13.27 12.49
CA ILE A 220 -30.82 13.26 11.94
C ILE A 220 -29.74 13.34 13.04
N LEU A 221 -28.86 12.34 13.08
CA LEU A 221 -27.75 12.27 14.03
C LEU A 221 -26.41 12.25 13.30
N GLY A 222 -25.49 13.12 13.69
CA GLY A 222 -24.15 13.23 13.14
C GLY A 222 -23.21 12.16 13.68
N ASP A 223 -22.23 11.74 12.90
CA ASP A 223 -21.15 10.85 13.32
C ASP A 223 -19.89 11.67 13.61
N SER A 224 -19.46 11.71 14.88
CA SER A 224 -18.23 12.41 15.27
C SER A 224 -16.96 11.75 14.72
N ASN A 225 -17.03 10.45 14.40
CA ASN A 225 -15.93 9.64 13.91
C ASN A 225 -16.01 9.38 12.40
N HIS A 226 -16.85 10.13 11.68
CA HIS A 226 -17.00 9.98 10.24
C HIS A 226 -15.64 10.07 9.53
N ILE A 227 -15.43 9.30 8.47
CA ILE A 227 -14.13 9.19 7.78
C ILE A 227 -13.58 10.52 7.23
N TRP A 228 -14.46 11.52 7.09
CA TRP A 228 -14.13 12.87 6.63
C TRP A 228 -14.08 13.91 7.77
N GLY A 229 -14.05 13.44 9.03
CA GLY A 229 -14.09 14.25 10.25
C GLY A 229 -15.51 14.64 10.69
N LYS A 230 -15.65 15.22 11.88
CA LYS A 230 -16.93 15.73 12.40
C LYS A 230 -17.47 16.90 11.56
N SER A 231 -18.72 16.81 11.08
CA SER A 231 -19.40 17.84 10.27
C SER A 231 -20.92 17.75 10.46
N PRO A 232 -21.69 18.85 10.43
CA PRO A 232 -23.16 18.84 10.58
C PRO A 232 -23.92 18.09 9.48
N VAL A 233 -23.22 17.61 8.45
CA VAL A 233 -23.78 16.81 7.35
C VAL A 233 -23.06 15.47 7.17
N HIS A 234 -22.32 15.02 8.19
CA HIS A 234 -21.76 13.68 8.23
C HIS A 234 -22.60 12.87 9.21
N TYR A 235 -23.57 12.13 8.69
CA TYR A 235 -24.52 11.39 9.52
C TYR A 235 -24.01 10.01 9.90
N ILE A 236 -24.63 9.44 10.92
CA ILE A 236 -24.52 8.01 11.20
C ILE A 236 -25.15 7.20 10.06
N LYS A 237 -24.73 5.94 9.95
CA LYS A 237 -25.15 5.07 8.85
C LYS A 237 -26.67 4.93 8.64
N PRO A 238 -27.51 4.81 9.69
CA PRO A 238 -28.96 4.71 9.53
C PRO A 238 -29.59 5.76 8.61
N TYR A 239 -29.06 7.00 8.58
CA TYR A 239 -29.51 8.03 7.65
C TYR A 239 -29.31 7.62 6.18
N TYR A 240 -28.10 7.17 5.82
CA TYR A 240 -27.78 6.80 4.43
C TYR A 240 -28.55 5.55 3.97
N VAL A 241 -28.86 4.65 4.92
CA VAL A 241 -29.68 3.45 4.72
C VAL A 241 -31.12 3.84 4.41
N ASP A 242 -31.70 4.79 5.16
CA ASP A 242 -33.05 5.28 4.92
C ASP A 242 -33.19 6.02 3.58
N VAL A 243 -32.26 6.93 3.26
CA VAL A 243 -32.23 7.62 1.95
C VAL A 243 -32.15 6.61 0.81
N PHE A 244 -31.34 5.56 0.96
CA PHE A 244 -31.19 4.51 -0.06
C PHE A 244 -32.45 3.65 -0.21
N LYS A 245 -33.14 3.33 0.89
CA LYS A 245 -34.43 2.64 0.87
C LYS A 245 -35.48 3.48 0.13
N GLN A 246 -35.64 4.75 0.51
CA GLN A 246 -36.57 5.65 -0.16
C GLN A 246 -36.25 5.77 -1.66
N LEU A 247 -34.96 5.82 -2.04
CA LEU A 247 -34.53 5.81 -3.43
C LEU A 247 -35.00 4.54 -4.17
N LEU A 248 -34.84 3.35 -3.58
CA LEU A 248 -35.29 2.09 -4.17
C LEU A 248 -36.81 1.99 -4.26
N ASP A 249 -37.53 2.49 -3.25
CA ASP A 249 -38.99 2.55 -3.24
C ASP A 249 -39.51 3.42 -4.40
N LYS A 250 -38.88 4.57 -4.67
CA LYS A 250 -39.20 5.41 -5.86
C LYS A 250 -38.94 4.68 -7.19
N LEU A 251 -38.15 3.61 -7.19
CA LEU A 251 -37.83 2.80 -8.35
C LEU A 251 -38.55 1.45 -8.36
N ASN A 252 -39.42 1.18 -7.37
CA ASN A 252 -40.09 -0.11 -7.15
C ASN A 252 -39.12 -1.30 -7.05
N CYS A 253 -37.97 -1.11 -6.39
CA CYS A 253 -36.99 -2.16 -6.13
C CYS A 253 -37.12 -2.67 -4.68
N PRO A 254 -37.22 -4.00 -4.42
CA PRO A 254 -37.38 -4.52 -3.06
C PRO A 254 -36.15 -4.25 -2.19
N TYR A 255 -36.38 -3.77 -0.96
CA TYR A 255 -35.35 -3.44 0.03
C TYR A 255 -35.28 -4.48 1.15
N ILE A 256 -34.09 -5.03 1.40
CA ILE A 256 -33.81 -5.93 2.54
C ILE A 256 -32.84 -5.17 3.46
N PRO A 257 -33.29 -4.73 4.66
CA PRO A 257 -32.56 -3.75 5.49
C PRO A 257 -31.37 -4.32 6.25
N TYR A 258 -31.41 -5.61 6.60
CA TYR A 258 -30.35 -6.30 7.33
C TYR A 258 -29.95 -7.56 6.61
N ASP A 259 -28.66 -7.89 6.65
CA ASP A 259 -28.18 -9.17 6.17
C ASP A 259 -28.52 -10.29 7.16
N PHE A 260 -28.60 -10.02 8.47
CA PHE A 260 -28.82 -11.03 9.51
C PHE A 260 -29.88 -10.66 10.57
N SER A 261 -30.64 -11.64 11.03
CA SER A 261 -31.54 -11.58 12.20
C SER A 261 -31.14 -12.63 13.23
N ILE A 262 -30.77 -12.21 14.44
CA ILE A 262 -30.25 -13.09 15.49
C ILE A 262 -31.32 -13.29 16.57
N ILE A 263 -31.74 -14.53 16.82
CA ILE A 263 -32.75 -14.86 17.82
C ILE A 263 -32.08 -15.46 19.06
N ILE A 264 -32.30 -14.85 20.24
CA ILE A 264 -31.75 -15.30 21.52
C ILE A 264 -32.87 -15.59 22.54
N PRO A 265 -33.10 -16.88 22.89
CA PRO A 265 -33.96 -17.26 24.01
C PRO A 265 -33.28 -16.96 25.36
N LEU A 266 -33.94 -16.19 26.23
CA LEU A 266 -33.40 -15.85 27.55
C LEU A 266 -33.93 -16.83 28.62
N THR A 267 -33.01 -17.57 29.25
CA THR A 267 -33.29 -18.58 30.31
C THR A 267 -32.62 -18.17 31.64
N ASN A 268 -32.42 -19.08 32.61
CA ASN A 268 -31.83 -18.82 33.94
C ASN A 268 -30.41 -18.21 33.93
N ASN A 269 -29.72 -18.18 32.78
CA ASN A 269 -28.32 -17.78 32.61
C ASN A 269 -28.12 -16.31 32.15
N VAL A 270 -29.01 -15.39 32.51
CA VAL A 270 -28.93 -13.95 32.12
C VAL A 270 -27.59 -13.30 32.52
N ASN A 271 -26.85 -13.85 33.48
CA ASN A 271 -25.54 -13.35 33.92
C ASN A 271 -24.46 -13.35 32.83
N PHE A 272 -24.66 -14.09 31.71
CA PHE A 272 -23.72 -14.11 30.59
C PHE A 272 -24.19 -13.27 29.39
N LEU A 273 -25.40 -12.69 29.46
CA LEU A 273 -26.00 -11.96 28.35
C LEU A 273 -25.14 -10.77 27.91
N ASP A 274 -24.59 -10.00 28.85
CA ASP A 274 -23.72 -8.85 28.55
C ASP A 274 -22.59 -9.21 27.59
N LYS A 275 -21.87 -10.30 27.88
CA LYS A 275 -20.75 -10.72 27.05
C LYS A 275 -21.22 -11.21 25.67
N THR A 276 -22.36 -11.90 25.61
CA THR A 276 -22.96 -12.34 24.35
C THR A 276 -23.32 -11.13 23.49
N LEU A 277 -24.00 -10.13 24.07
CA LEU A 277 -24.35 -8.89 23.39
C LEU A 277 -23.13 -8.08 22.97
N GLU A 278 -22.14 -7.92 23.86
CA GLU A 278 -20.86 -7.27 23.52
C GLU A 278 -20.16 -7.96 22.36
N SER A 279 -20.21 -9.29 22.26
CA SER A 279 -19.61 -10.02 21.13
C SER A 279 -20.31 -9.75 19.80
N LEU A 280 -21.62 -9.52 19.80
CA LEU A 280 -22.39 -9.16 18.61
C LEU A 280 -22.14 -7.71 18.21
N ILE A 281 -22.01 -6.84 19.19
CA ILE A 281 -21.82 -5.40 18.98
C ILE A 281 -20.39 -5.08 18.53
N ASN A 282 -19.38 -5.69 19.16
CA ASN A 282 -17.96 -5.47 18.90
C ASN A 282 -17.46 -6.29 17.69
N GLN A 283 -18.12 -6.12 16.55
CA GLN A 283 -17.69 -6.69 15.28
C GLN A 283 -16.89 -5.66 14.47
N SER A 284 -16.06 -6.12 13.53
CA SER A 284 -15.28 -5.29 12.61
C SER A 284 -16.17 -4.58 11.58
N VAL A 285 -17.38 -5.10 11.40
CA VAL A 285 -18.52 -4.43 10.78
C VAL A 285 -19.39 -3.84 11.90
N SER A 286 -19.92 -2.64 11.70
CA SER A 286 -20.77 -1.99 12.71
C SER A 286 -22.08 -2.76 12.88
N PHE A 287 -22.45 -3.17 14.10
CA PHE A 287 -23.68 -3.95 14.35
C PHE A 287 -24.95 -3.33 13.76
N GLU A 288 -25.03 -2.00 13.78
CA GLU A 288 -26.15 -1.21 13.25
C GLU A 288 -26.41 -1.44 11.76
N ASP A 289 -25.41 -1.95 11.05
CA ASP A 289 -25.29 -1.96 9.60
C ASP A 289 -25.70 -3.26 8.93
N TYR A 290 -25.63 -4.37 9.65
CA TYR A 290 -25.71 -5.71 9.06
C TYR A 290 -26.65 -6.63 9.80
N ALA A 291 -26.99 -6.36 11.06
CA ALA A 291 -27.81 -7.26 11.87
C ALA A 291 -28.90 -6.58 12.69
N GLU A 292 -29.94 -7.34 12.94
CA GLU A 292 -30.90 -7.11 14.02
C GLU A 292 -30.85 -8.27 15.05
N LEU A 293 -31.33 -7.99 16.26
CA LEU A 293 -31.36 -8.90 17.38
C LEU A 293 -32.78 -9.01 17.95
N ILE A 294 -33.23 -10.25 18.17
CA ILE A 294 -34.56 -10.58 18.68
C ILE A 294 -34.38 -11.37 19.99
N LEU A 295 -34.65 -10.69 21.11
CA LEU A 295 -34.55 -11.26 22.45
C LEU A 295 -35.91 -11.81 22.90
N VAL A 296 -35.99 -13.11 23.23
CA VAL A 296 -37.23 -13.76 23.67
C VAL A 296 -37.12 -14.22 25.12
N ASP A 297 -37.78 -13.52 26.04
CA ASP A 297 -37.71 -13.76 27.49
C ASP A 297 -38.73 -14.81 27.96
N LEU A 298 -38.24 -15.89 28.57
CA LEU A 298 -39.06 -17.04 28.99
C LEU A 298 -39.51 -16.99 30.46
N GLN A 299 -39.08 -16.01 31.26
CA GLN A 299 -39.31 -16.01 32.70
C GLN A 299 -40.01 -14.78 33.28
N LYS A 300 -40.48 -13.85 32.44
CA LYS A 300 -41.26 -12.67 32.89
C LYS A 300 -40.53 -11.88 33.98
N ARG A 301 -39.24 -11.60 33.79
CA ARG A 301 -38.56 -10.61 34.63
C ARG A 301 -38.93 -9.22 34.12
N THR A 302 -39.47 -8.37 34.98
CA THR A 302 -39.59 -6.93 34.72
C THR A 302 -38.21 -6.44 34.29
N THR A 303 -38.15 -5.82 33.11
CA THR A 303 -36.97 -5.34 32.39
C THR A 303 -35.70 -5.26 33.25
N ASN A 304 -34.78 -6.19 33.00
CA ASN A 304 -33.45 -6.13 33.62
C ASN A 304 -32.78 -4.83 33.15
N VAL A 305 -32.24 -4.01 34.06
CA VAL A 305 -31.52 -2.74 33.78
C VAL A 305 -30.47 -2.92 32.67
N MET A 306 -29.89 -4.11 32.58
CA MET A 306 -28.95 -4.51 31.53
C MET A 306 -29.57 -4.49 30.13
N ILE A 307 -30.78 -5.02 29.93
CA ILE A 307 -31.45 -5.05 28.62
C ILE A 307 -31.90 -3.64 28.23
N GLU A 308 -32.40 -2.85 29.18
CA GLU A 308 -32.79 -1.46 28.93
C GLU A 308 -31.62 -0.62 28.40
N LYS A 309 -30.40 -0.80 28.95
CA LYS A 309 -29.19 -0.13 28.44
C LYS A 309 -28.92 -0.40 26.96
N TYR A 310 -29.11 -1.64 26.47
CA TYR A 310 -28.91 -1.95 25.05
C TYR A 310 -30.09 -1.51 24.19
N LEU A 311 -31.32 -1.58 24.70
CA LEU A 311 -32.50 -1.05 24.01
C LEU A 311 -32.42 0.47 23.83
N GLU A 312 -31.89 1.22 24.81
CA GLU A 312 -31.65 2.66 24.69
C GLU A 312 -30.55 2.99 23.67
N ARG A 313 -29.50 2.17 23.62
CA ARG A 313 -28.34 2.37 22.74
C ARG A 313 -28.59 1.92 21.29
N TYR A 314 -29.40 0.87 21.09
CA TYR A 314 -29.70 0.26 19.79
C TYR A 314 -31.22 0.07 19.59
N PRO A 315 -32.03 1.14 19.68
CA PRO A 315 -33.51 1.03 19.72
C PRO A 315 -34.13 0.51 18.42
N TYR A 316 -33.39 0.58 17.32
CA TYR A 316 -33.86 0.14 15.99
C TYR A 316 -33.36 -1.25 15.59
N ASN A 317 -32.28 -1.74 16.22
CA ASN A 317 -31.68 -3.04 15.89
C ASN A 317 -32.08 -4.14 16.88
N ILE A 318 -32.66 -3.81 18.05
CA ILE A 318 -33.02 -4.80 19.08
C ILE A 318 -34.54 -4.83 19.29
N LYS A 319 -35.14 -6.01 19.06
CA LYS A 319 -36.54 -6.35 19.37
C LYS A 319 -36.60 -7.20 20.64
N TYR A 320 -37.46 -6.86 21.60
CA TYR A 320 -37.65 -7.61 22.84
C TYR A 320 -39.07 -8.18 22.96
N LEU A 321 -39.18 -9.50 23.14
CA LEU A 321 -40.42 -10.26 23.21
C LEU A 321 -40.53 -10.98 24.56
N ASN A 322 -41.65 -10.82 25.28
CA ASN A 322 -41.87 -11.48 26.56
C ASN A 322 -42.86 -12.67 26.41
N LYS A 323 -42.39 -13.89 26.71
CA LYS A 323 -43.09 -15.17 26.48
C LYS A 323 -42.85 -16.18 27.62
N SER A 324 -43.36 -15.84 28.81
CA SER A 324 -43.21 -16.66 30.00
C SER A 324 -43.76 -18.10 29.86
N GLY A 325 -43.02 -19.09 30.37
CA GLY A 325 -43.45 -20.50 30.44
C GLY A 325 -43.21 -21.30 29.15
N TYR A 326 -42.60 -20.68 28.15
CA TYR A 326 -42.24 -21.34 26.90
C TYR A 326 -40.98 -22.20 27.10
N THR A 327 -40.91 -23.33 26.40
CA THR A 327 -39.64 -24.06 26.23
C THR A 327 -38.71 -23.30 25.30
N ILE A 328 -37.42 -23.62 25.28
CA ILE A 328 -36.44 -22.99 24.37
C ILE A 328 -36.89 -23.10 22.90
N ASN A 329 -37.50 -24.23 22.51
CA ASN A 329 -38.01 -24.42 21.16
C ASN A 329 -39.22 -23.52 20.85
N MET A 330 -40.15 -23.40 21.80
CA MET A 330 -41.27 -22.47 21.67
C MET A 330 -40.80 -21.01 21.56
N ALA A 331 -39.71 -20.65 22.25
CA ALA A 331 -39.10 -19.33 22.18
C ALA A 331 -38.55 -18.98 20.79
N ARG A 332 -37.77 -19.91 20.21
CA ARG A 332 -37.19 -19.76 18.87
C ARG A 332 -38.27 -19.58 17.81
N ASN A 333 -39.32 -20.40 17.88
CA ASN A 333 -40.48 -20.31 17.00
C ASN A 333 -41.21 -18.96 17.11
N GLU A 334 -41.25 -18.34 18.28
CA GLU A 334 -41.85 -17.02 18.43
C GLU A 334 -40.95 -15.92 17.85
N GLY A 335 -39.63 -16.00 18.05
CA GLY A 335 -38.68 -15.05 17.47
C GLY A 335 -38.70 -15.04 15.95
N LEU A 336 -38.88 -16.20 15.31
CA LEU A 336 -38.97 -16.34 13.86
C LEU A 336 -40.08 -15.47 13.24
N LYS A 337 -41.19 -15.28 13.94
CA LYS A 337 -42.31 -14.44 13.46
C LYS A 337 -41.96 -12.95 13.36
N SER A 338 -40.80 -12.53 13.87
CA SER A 338 -40.40 -11.12 14.00
C SER A 338 -39.13 -10.76 13.22
N VAL A 339 -38.66 -11.65 12.34
CA VAL A 339 -37.47 -11.50 11.50
C VAL A 339 -37.68 -10.44 10.40
N SER A 340 -36.63 -9.71 10.05
CA SER A 340 -36.59 -8.71 8.99
C SER A 340 -35.24 -8.68 8.23
N GLY A 341 -34.33 -9.59 8.56
CA GLY A 341 -33.03 -9.77 7.94
C GLY A 341 -33.01 -10.99 7.03
N ARG A 342 -32.12 -10.95 6.04
CA ARG A 342 -32.03 -11.97 4.99
C ARG A 342 -31.74 -13.38 5.51
N TYR A 343 -30.85 -13.48 6.51
CA TYR A 343 -30.47 -14.74 7.14
C TYR A 343 -30.83 -14.75 8.62
N VAL A 344 -31.33 -15.87 9.13
CA VAL A 344 -31.69 -16.05 10.55
C VAL A 344 -30.65 -16.88 11.28
N ASN A 345 -30.14 -16.37 12.40
CA ASN A 345 -29.26 -17.09 13.32
C ASN A 345 -29.97 -17.41 14.64
N PHE A 346 -29.78 -18.62 15.19
CA PHE A 346 -30.20 -18.93 16.55
C PHE A 346 -28.97 -18.95 17.48
N MET A 347 -28.98 -18.12 18.51
CA MET A 347 -27.84 -18.02 19.44
C MET A 347 -28.31 -18.25 20.87
N GLU A 348 -27.49 -18.91 21.69
CA GLU A 348 -27.80 -19.11 23.12
C GLU A 348 -27.11 -18.06 24.00
N CYS A 349 -27.73 -17.79 25.15
CA CYS A 349 -27.17 -16.87 26.14
C CYS A 349 -25.93 -17.50 26.79
N GLY A 350 -24.76 -16.92 26.53
CA GLY A 350 -23.44 -17.44 26.94
C GLY A 350 -22.49 -17.73 25.78
N ASP A 351 -22.98 -17.70 24.54
CA ASP A 351 -22.16 -17.86 23.33
C ASP A 351 -21.53 -16.53 22.89
N TYR A 352 -20.43 -16.60 22.14
CA TYR A 352 -19.71 -15.42 21.64
C TYR A 352 -19.27 -15.58 20.18
N PHE A 353 -19.43 -14.51 19.40
CA PHE A 353 -18.79 -14.38 18.09
C PHE A 353 -17.45 -13.65 18.17
N SER A 354 -16.51 -14.08 17.33
CA SER A 354 -15.24 -13.36 17.13
C SER A 354 -15.47 -12.06 16.38
N GLU A 355 -14.65 -11.04 16.60
CA GLU A 355 -14.85 -9.68 16.05
C GLU A 355 -15.00 -9.64 14.52
N LYS A 356 -14.54 -10.63 13.74
CA LYS A 356 -14.59 -10.60 12.26
C LYS A 356 -15.66 -11.50 11.64
N THR A 357 -16.55 -12.04 12.45
CA THR A 357 -17.44 -13.13 12.04
C THR A 357 -18.39 -12.67 10.93
N PHE A 358 -19.08 -11.56 11.14
CA PHE A 358 -20.04 -11.03 10.17
C PHE A 358 -19.37 -10.41 8.94
N GLU A 359 -18.25 -9.71 9.08
CA GLU A 359 -17.47 -9.18 7.95
C GLU A 359 -17.11 -10.30 6.96
N SER A 360 -16.64 -11.43 7.51
CA SER A 360 -16.24 -12.59 6.71
C SER A 360 -17.44 -13.23 6.00
N MET A 361 -18.57 -13.36 6.72
CA MET A 361 -19.83 -13.87 6.15
C MET A 361 -20.37 -12.97 5.04
N LEU A 362 -20.35 -11.65 5.22
CA LEU A 362 -20.82 -10.68 4.22
C LEU A 362 -19.98 -10.69 2.95
N ASN A 363 -18.65 -10.61 3.08
CA ASN A 363 -17.73 -10.71 1.95
C ASN A 363 -17.97 -11.98 1.14
N PHE A 364 -18.30 -13.08 1.81
CA PHE A 364 -18.60 -14.34 1.15
C PHE A 364 -19.95 -14.35 0.43
N ILE A 365 -21.00 -13.84 1.07
CA ILE A 365 -22.32 -13.72 0.43
C ILE A 365 -22.21 -12.86 -0.84
N GLU A 366 -21.39 -11.80 -0.82
CA GLU A 366 -21.10 -10.98 -2.01
C GLU A 366 -20.37 -11.76 -3.10
N GLU A 367 -19.38 -12.58 -2.75
CA GLU A 367 -18.62 -13.42 -3.70
C GLU A 367 -19.49 -14.47 -4.42
N GLN A 368 -20.55 -14.98 -3.79
CA GLN A 368 -21.36 -16.08 -4.31
C GLN A 368 -22.63 -15.65 -5.07
N GLU A 369 -22.78 -14.36 -5.40
CA GLU A 369 -23.89 -13.81 -6.20
C GLU A 369 -25.32 -14.28 -5.81
N ARG A 370 -25.53 -14.61 -4.52
CA ARG A 370 -26.82 -14.99 -3.88
C ARG A 370 -27.31 -16.44 -4.02
N GLU A 371 -26.46 -17.43 -4.28
CA GLU A 371 -26.89 -18.85 -4.33
C GLU A 371 -26.94 -19.58 -2.95
N VAL A 372 -26.98 -18.88 -1.81
CA VAL A 372 -26.73 -19.47 -0.47
C VAL A 372 -27.98 -19.65 0.39
N ASP A 373 -28.42 -20.89 0.65
CA ASP A 373 -29.58 -21.14 1.53
C ASP A 373 -29.20 -21.29 3.02
N VAL A 374 -28.05 -21.89 3.34
CA VAL A 374 -27.57 -22.05 4.72
C VAL A 374 -26.10 -21.71 4.82
N LEU A 375 -25.74 -20.86 5.78
CA LEU A 375 -24.38 -20.41 6.05
C LEU A 375 -23.92 -20.82 7.45
N SER A 376 -22.87 -21.65 7.50
CA SER A 376 -22.30 -22.18 8.73
C SER A 376 -20.88 -21.68 8.96
N ILE A 377 -20.55 -21.38 10.21
CA ILE A 377 -19.26 -20.83 10.63
C ILE A 377 -18.53 -21.76 11.62
N PRO A 378 -17.19 -21.84 11.58
CA PRO A 378 -16.39 -22.55 12.59
C PRO A 378 -16.78 -22.21 14.02
N VAL A 379 -16.80 -23.23 14.88
CA VAL A 379 -17.15 -23.12 16.30
C VAL A 379 -16.03 -23.68 17.16
N HIS A 380 -15.67 -22.99 18.24
CA HIS A 380 -14.76 -23.43 19.29
C HIS A 380 -15.52 -23.56 20.61
N TYR A 381 -15.10 -24.49 21.48
CA TYR A 381 -15.71 -24.69 22.79
C TYR A 381 -14.75 -24.22 23.88
N ILE A 382 -15.29 -23.57 24.92
CA ILE A 382 -14.56 -23.27 26.15
C ILE A 382 -15.00 -24.28 27.21
N GLU A 383 -14.10 -25.16 27.66
CA GLU A 383 -14.35 -26.04 28.80
C GLU A 383 -14.08 -25.33 30.14
N LYS A 384 -14.88 -25.67 31.16
CA LYS A 384 -14.86 -25.07 32.50
C LYS A 384 -13.54 -25.27 33.28
N ASN A 385 -12.62 -26.12 32.80
CA ASN A 385 -11.43 -26.58 33.53
C ASN A 385 -10.09 -26.44 32.77
N GLY A 386 -9.92 -25.40 31.93
CA GLY A 386 -8.57 -24.93 31.53
C GLY A 386 -7.75 -25.78 30.55
N ASP A 387 -8.23 -26.95 30.11
CA ASP A 387 -7.63 -27.69 29.01
C ASP A 387 -8.26 -27.28 27.67
N ASN A 388 -7.49 -26.52 26.88
CA ASN A 388 -7.86 -26.08 25.53
C ASN A 388 -7.80 -27.25 24.52
N ASN A 389 -8.71 -28.21 24.62
CA ASN A 389 -8.94 -29.15 23.52
C ASN A 389 -9.79 -28.46 22.43
N LEU A 390 -9.09 -27.76 21.53
CA LEU A 390 -9.66 -27.29 20.28
C LEU A 390 -10.26 -28.47 19.49
N LEU A 391 -11.59 -28.48 19.33
CA LEU A 391 -12.15 -28.98 18.08
C LEU A 391 -11.64 -28.05 16.97
N LYS A 392 -10.52 -28.43 16.34
CA LYS A 392 -10.03 -27.74 15.13
C LYS A 392 -11.17 -27.79 14.12
N SER A 393 -11.67 -26.62 13.69
CA SER A 393 -12.51 -26.55 12.50
C SER A 393 -11.72 -27.16 11.34
N GLN A 394 -12.13 -28.35 10.89
CA GLN A 394 -11.44 -29.06 9.81
C GLN A 394 -11.72 -28.45 8.43
N PHE A 395 -12.57 -27.42 8.37
CA PHE A 395 -12.84 -26.64 7.18
C PHE A 395 -11.73 -25.64 6.90
N ASN A 396 -10.73 -26.05 6.12
CA ASN A 396 -9.62 -25.19 5.74
C ASN A 396 -9.91 -24.29 4.52
N LYS A 397 -11.12 -24.32 3.95
CA LYS A 397 -11.52 -23.53 2.76
C LYS A 397 -13.00 -23.16 2.81
N ASN A 398 -13.34 -21.96 2.33
CA ASN A 398 -14.72 -21.57 2.02
C ASN A 398 -15.24 -22.50 0.93
N GLN A 399 -16.33 -23.23 1.19
CA GLN A 399 -16.88 -24.22 0.25
C GLN A 399 -18.41 -24.13 0.18
N LEU A 400 -18.90 -24.09 -1.07
CA LEU A 400 -20.30 -24.23 -1.48
C LEU A 400 -20.62 -25.72 -1.66
N ILE A 401 -21.66 -26.24 -0.98
CA ILE A 401 -22.03 -27.65 -1.03
C ILE A 401 -23.53 -27.76 -1.37
N ASN A 402 -23.84 -28.23 -2.57
CA ASN A 402 -25.22 -28.53 -2.96
C ASN A 402 -25.64 -29.90 -2.40
N LEU A 403 -26.69 -29.95 -1.57
CA LEU A 403 -27.10 -31.17 -0.87
C LEU A 403 -27.87 -32.15 -1.77
N ASN A 404 -28.49 -31.65 -2.85
CA ASN A 404 -29.22 -32.46 -3.84
C ASN A 404 -28.33 -33.24 -4.80
N LYS A 405 -27.00 -33.13 -4.69
CA LYS A 405 -26.04 -33.93 -5.46
C LYS A 405 -25.01 -34.58 -4.54
N GLU A 406 -25.28 -35.84 -4.16
CA GLU A 406 -24.34 -36.84 -3.62
C GLU A 406 -23.06 -36.30 -2.92
N TYR A 407 -23.16 -35.52 -1.83
CA TYR A 407 -21.95 -35.11 -1.10
C TYR A 407 -22.05 -34.93 0.42
N ILE A 408 -23.07 -35.48 1.08
CA ILE A 408 -23.04 -35.64 2.56
C ILE A 408 -22.29 -36.94 2.94
N LEU A 409 -21.06 -37.07 2.45
CA LEU A 409 -20.11 -38.14 2.80
C LEU A 409 -18.76 -37.55 3.25
N GLN A 410 -18.72 -36.28 3.65
CA GLN A 410 -17.50 -35.68 4.23
C GLN A 410 -17.53 -35.72 5.76
N LYS A 411 -16.48 -36.33 6.33
CA LYS A 411 -16.33 -36.71 7.75
C LYS A 411 -16.52 -35.55 8.72
N ASP A 412 -16.16 -34.38 8.23
CA ASP A 412 -15.98 -33.18 9.00
C ASP A 412 -17.26 -32.33 8.98
N LEU A 413 -18.00 -32.30 7.85
CA LEU A 413 -19.38 -31.78 7.77
C LEU A 413 -20.28 -32.52 8.70
N PHE A 414 -20.12 -33.82 8.70
CA PHE A 414 -20.99 -34.71 9.42
C PHE A 414 -20.85 -34.56 10.94
N SER A 415 -19.60 -34.63 11.46
CA SER A 415 -19.33 -34.36 12.87
C SER A 415 -19.75 -32.96 13.26
N TYR A 416 -19.50 -31.99 12.39
CA TYR A 416 -19.90 -30.61 12.64
C TYR A 416 -21.42 -30.48 12.70
N PHE A 417 -22.19 -31.09 11.80
CA PHE A 417 -23.65 -31.00 11.79
C PHE A 417 -24.30 -31.52 13.07
N ILE A 418 -23.75 -32.59 13.65
CA ILE A 418 -24.22 -33.17 14.92
C ILE A 418 -23.71 -32.38 16.14
N LYS A 419 -22.47 -31.88 16.09
CA LYS A 419 -21.84 -31.22 17.26
C LYS A 419 -22.16 -29.72 17.37
N SER A 420 -22.36 -29.01 16.26
CA SER A 420 -22.49 -27.54 16.22
C SER A 420 -23.88 -27.00 16.59
N GLY A 421 -24.66 -27.78 17.36
CA GLY A 421 -26.03 -27.44 17.75
C GLY A 421 -26.17 -25.94 18.05
N HIS A 422 -27.06 -25.29 17.28
CA HIS A 422 -27.53 -23.91 17.39
C HIS A 422 -26.88 -22.85 16.48
N VAL A 423 -25.56 -22.86 16.19
CA VAL A 423 -24.89 -21.73 15.49
C VAL A 423 -24.91 -21.86 13.96
N LYS A 424 -26.09 -21.68 13.34
CA LYS A 424 -26.26 -21.70 11.88
C LYS A 424 -27.12 -20.54 11.42
N ASN A 425 -26.82 -20.01 10.23
CA ASN A 425 -27.58 -18.95 9.60
C ASN A 425 -28.39 -19.51 8.43
N PHE A 426 -29.67 -19.22 8.37
CA PHE A 426 -30.60 -19.81 7.40
C PHE A 426 -31.28 -18.71 6.57
N ASP A 427 -31.39 -18.90 5.26
CA ASP A 427 -32.22 -18.03 4.43
C ASP A 427 -33.69 -18.14 4.87
N GLU A 428 -34.36 -16.99 4.96
CA GLU A 428 -35.73 -16.88 5.44
C GLU A 428 -36.72 -17.75 4.63
N ASN A 429 -36.51 -17.87 3.32
CA ASN A 429 -37.45 -18.59 2.44
C ASN A 429 -37.49 -20.09 2.78
N VAL A 430 -36.33 -20.69 3.11
CA VAL A 430 -36.23 -22.10 3.52
C VAL A 430 -37.01 -22.39 4.81
N ILE A 431 -36.92 -21.47 5.78
CA ILE A 431 -37.62 -21.64 7.06
C ILE A 431 -39.14 -21.58 6.84
N SER A 432 -39.59 -20.72 5.93
CA SER A 432 -41.02 -20.55 5.63
C SER A 432 -41.67 -21.81 5.04
N ASP A 433 -40.91 -22.60 4.26
CA ASP A 433 -41.39 -23.81 3.58
C ASP A 433 -41.53 -25.03 4.51
N LEU A 434 -40.81 -25.07 5.63
CA LEU A 434 -40.71 -26.25 6.50
C LEU A 434 -41.84 -26.40 7.54
N GLY A 435 -42.61 -25.35 7.82
CA GLY A 435 -43.63 -25.37 8.87
C GLY A 435 -43.07 -25.58 10.30
N TYR A 436 -43.93 -25.46 11.31
CA TYR A 436 -43.54 -25.54 12.72
C TYR A 436 -43.13 -26.97 13.14
N ILE A 437 -41.82 -27.28 13.22
CA ILE A 437 -41.30 -28.62 13.55
C ILE A 437 -40.41 -28.61 14.82
N ALA A 438 -40.39 -29.76 15.53
CA ALA A 438 -39.86 -29.96 16.88
C ALA A 438 -38.56 -30.81 16.97
N ASN A 439 -37.72 -30.41 17.95
CA ASN A 439 -36.49 -31.01 18.53
C ASN A 439 -35.17 -30.93 17.73
N MET A 440 -34.06 -30.63 18.41
CA MET A 440 -32.80 -30.09 17.84
C MET A 440 -32.12 -30.97 16.78
N ILE A 441 -32.01 -32.27 17.02
CA ILE A 441 -31.39 -33.22 16.08
C ILE A 441 -32.35 -33.47 14.90
N ASN A 442 -33.65 -33.63 15.19
CA ASN A 442 -34.70 -33.78 14.18
C ASN A 442 -34.80 -32.55 13.28
N ASN A 443 -34.87 -31.34 13.84
CA ASN A 443 -34.83 -30.07 13.12
C ASN A 443 -33.62 -29.97 12.18
N THR A 444 -32.45 -30.45 12.61
CA THR A 444 -31.24 -30.45 11.78
C THR A 444 -31.29 -31.51 10.67
N LEU A 445 -31.89 -32.66 10.93
CA LEU A 445 -32.09 -33.75 9.97
C LEU A 445 -33.20 -33.43 8.96
N ASP A 446 -34.35 -32.91 9.42
CA ASP A 446 -35.52 -32.50 8.64
C ASP A 446 -35.19 -31.32 7.71
N MET A 447 -34.45 -30.31 8.19
CA MET A 447 -33.97 -29.21 7.35
C MET A 447 -33.03 -29.72 6.24
N GLY A 448 -32.14 -30.67 6.55
CA GLY A 448 -31.23 -31.28 5.58
C GLY A 448 -31.94 -32.03 4.44
N ILE A 449 -33.23 -32.36 4.60
CA ILE A 449 -34.05 -33.02 3.58
C ILE A 449 -34.64 -32.01 2.57
N VAL A 450 -34.80 -30.73 2.95
CA VAL A 450 -35.52 -29.72 2.15
C VAL A 450 -34.60 -28.67 1.49
N ILE A 451 -33.33 -28.60 1.89
CA ILE A 451 -32.37 -27.59 1.42
C ILE A 451 -31.63 -28.04 0.15
N ASP A 452 -31.61 -27.20 -0.88
CA ASP A 452 -30.86 -27.45 -2.12
C ASP A 452 -29.36 -27.13 -1.98
N SER A 453 -28.95 -26.15 -1.15
CA SER A 453 -27.55 -25.75 -0.98
C SER A 453 -27.13 -25.33 0.45
N THR A 454 -25.95 -25.76 0.91
CA THR A 454 -25.39 -25.43 2.24
C THR A 454 -23.92 -25.04 2.15
N TYR A 455 -23.48 -24.07 2.96
CA TYR A 455 -22.20 -23.41 2.82
C TYR A 455 -21.42 -23.35 4.13
N PHE A 456 -20.12 -23.56 4.01
CA PHE A 456 -19.17 -23.47 5.12
C PHE A 456 -18.18 -22.34 4.83
N HIS A 457 -18.20 -21.30 5.67
CA HIS A 457 -17.29 -20.17 5.55
C HIS A 457 -16.27 -20.16 6.69
N ASN A 458 -14.98 -20.16 6.36
CA ASN A 458 -13.89 -20.25 7.33
C ASN A 458 -13.41 -18.86 7.77
N CYS A 459 -14.03 -18.31 8.83
CA CYS A 459 -13.54 -17.09 9.49
C CYS A 459 -12.22 -17.39 10.24
N THR A 460 -11.23 -16.50 10.18
CA THR A 460 -9.89 -16.73 10.74
C THR A 460 -9.79 -16.56 12.27
N LEU A 461 -10.88 -16.40 13.02
CA LEU A 461 -10.85 -16.14 14.47
C LEU A 461 -12.00 -16.82 15.25
N ASN A 462 -11.73 -17.14 16.53
CA ASN A 462 -12.43 -18.14 17.34
C ASN A 462 -13.84 -17.72 17.81
N ASN A 463 -14.92 -18.31 17.28
CA ASN A 463 -16.25 -18.26 17.93
C ASN A 463 -16.30 -19.23 19.10
N GLN A 464 -16.84 -18.84 20.25
CA GLN A 464 -16.73 -19.61 21.49
C GLN A 464 -18.11 -19.98 22.05
N LEU A 465 -18.40 -21.28 22.16
CA LEU A 465 -19.53 -21.84 22.89
C LEU A 465 -19.11 -22.19 24.32
N ILE A 466 -19.97 -21.91 25.29
CA ILE A 466 -19.81 -22.45 26.64
C ILE A 466 -20.51 -23.81 26.69
N ASN A 467 -19.74 -24.89 26.83
CA ASN A 467 -20.30 -26.23 26.89
C ASN A 467 -21.07 -26.42 28.21
N HIS A 468 -22.40 -26.40 28.14
CA HIS A 468 -23.26 -26.58 29.31
C HIS A 468 -23.71 -28.03 29.53
N ASN A 469 -23.47 -28.96 28.60
CA ASN A 469 -23.91 -30.35 28.72
C ASN A 469 -22.74 -31.33 28.61
N SER A 470 -22.37 -31.95 29.74
CA SER A 470 -21.48 -33.10 29.76
C SER A 470 -22.18 -34.32 29.16
N PHE A 471 -21.59 -34.96 28.14
CA PHE A 471 -21.99 -36.29 27.69
C PHE A 471 -21.93 -37.25 28.88
N ASN A 472 -23.09 -37.65 29.39
CA ASN A 472 -23.21 -38.66 30.42
C ASN A 472 -23.88 -39.93 29.84
N GLN A 473 -23.87 -40.99 30.63
CA GLN A 473 -24.39 -42.29 30.23
C GLN A 473 -25.89 -42.22 29.87
N ASP A 474 -26.68 -41.45 30.62
CA ASP A 474 -28.12 -41.27 30.37
C ASP A 474 -28.38 -40.54 29.04
N PHE A 475 -27.58 -39.53 28.71
CA PHE A 475 -27.63 -38.83 27.43
C PHE A 475 -27.26 -39.74 26.26
N SER A 476 -26.25 -40.61 26.41
CA SER A 476 -25.86 -41.58 25.38
C SER A 476 -26.96 -42.61 25.12
N LEU A 477 -27.64 -43.08 26.18
CA LEU A 477 -28.77 -44.00 26.08
C LEU A 477 -30.01 -43.34 25.46
N GLN A 478 -30.34 -42.12 25.87
CA GLN A 478 -31.43 -41.33 25.30
C GLN A 478 -31.20 -41.07 23.81
N LEU A 479 -29.98 -40.71 23.43
CA LEU A 479 -29.59 -40.51 22.03
C LEU A 479 -29.70 -41.80 21.21
N LEU A 480 -29.28 -42.95 21.74
CA LEU A 480 -29.45 -44.24 21.09
C LEU A 480 -30.92 -44.64 20.94
N ASP A 481 -31.78 -44.29 21.91
CA ASP A 481 -33.22 -44.54 21.86
C ASP A 481 -33.95 -43.61 20.86
N GLU A 482 -33.53 -42.35 20.75
CA GLU A 482 -33.99 -41.40 19.72
C GLU A 482 -33.58 -41.84 18.31
N ILE A 483 -32.33 -42.27 18.13
CA ILE A 483 -31.84 -42.86 16.86
C ILE A 483 -32.64 -44.12 16.53
N LYS A 484 -32.90 -44.99 17.52
CA LYS A 484 -33.69 -46.21 17.34
C LYS A 484 -35.14 -45.89 16.93
N PHE A 485 -35.78 -44.89 17.52
CA PHE A 485 -37.12 -44.44 17.13
C PHE A 485 -37.15 -44.00 15.66
N PHE A 486 -36.15 -43.24 15.23
CA PHE A 486 -36.01 -42.81 13.83
C PHE A 486 -35.79 -43.97 12.85
N VAL A 487 -35.01 -44.99 13.21
CA VAL A 487 -34.84 -46.21 12.38
C VAL A 487 -36.13 -47.04 12.29
N THR A 488 -37.06 -46.89 13.24
CA THR A 488 -38.27 -47.74 13.34
C THR A 488 -39.56 -47.10 12.80
N GLU A 489 -39.68 -45.77 12.69
CA GLU A 489 -40.88 -45.07 12.17
C GLU A 489 -40.86 -44.75 10.66
N GLN A 490 -39.82 -45.11 9.92
CA GLN A 490 -39.79 -44.88 8.47
C GLN A 490 -40.53 -45.99 7.72
N ASP A 491 -41.70 -45.65 7.18
CA ASP A 491 -42.61 -46.55 6.44
C ASP A 491 -42.29 -46.69 4.94
N ASP A 492 -41.12 -46.22 4.48
CA ASP A 492 -40.77 -46.24 3.05
C ASP A 492 -39.54 -47.11 2.76
N GLU A 493 -39.62 -47.91 1.69
CA GLU A 493 -38.72 -49.02 1.32
C GLU A 493 -37.29 -48.59 0.94
N LYS A 494 -36.94 -47.31 1.15
CA LYS A 494 -35.61 -46.73 1.00
C LYS A 494 -35.41 -45.61 2.01
N SER A 495 -34.96 -45.93 3.21
CA SER A 495 -34.20 -44.96 3.99
C SER A 495 -33.07 -44.46 3.08
N SER A 496 -33.02 -43.16 2.81
CA SER A 496 -31.96 -42.54 2.01
C SER A 496 -30.62 -43.09 2.51
N ILE A 497 -29.77 -43.63 1.65
CA ILE A 497 -28.43 -44.19 2.00
C ILE A 497 -27.66 -43.24 2.94
N LEU A 498 -27.87 -41.94 2.74
CA LEU A 498 -27.42 -40.85 3.59
C LEU A 498 -27.79 -40.99 5.08
N ILE A 499 -29.03 -41.37 5.39
CA ILE A 499 -29.54 -41.58 6.74
C ILE A 499 -28.79 -42.73 7.42
N GLN A 500 -28.54 -43.81 6.69
CA GLN A 500 -27.78 -44.92 7.25
C GLN A 500 -26.31 -44.54 7.52
N HIS A 501 -25.70 -43.73 6.65
CA HIS A 501 -24.41 -43.09 6.94
C HIS A 501 -24.50 -42.21 8.20
N LEU A 502 -25.63 -41.50 8.38
CA LEU A 502 -25.81 -40.64 9.53
C LEU A 502 -25.74 -41.40 10.86
N ILE A 503 -26.44 -42.54 10.89
CA ILE A 503 -26.53 -43.41 12.06
C ILE A 503 -25.18 -44.07 12.39
N VAL A 504 -24.47 -44.59 11.36
CA VAL A 504 -23.16 -45.24 11.52
C VAL A 504 -22.12 -44.31 12.14
N TYR A 505 -22.14 -43.03 11.76
CA TYR A 505 -21.22 -42.06 12.33
C TYR A 505 -21.59 -41.66 13.76
N SER A 506 -22.88 -41.52 14.07
CA SER A 506 -23.33 -41.27 15.45
C SER A 506 -22.88 -42.38 16.40
N ILE A 507 -22.95 -43.64 15.96
CA ILE A 507 -22.39 -44.78 16.70
C ILE A 507 -20.89 -44.60 16.96
N LYS A 508 -20.11 -44.25 15.94
CA LYS A 508 -18.66 -44.01 16.08
C LYS A 508 -18.37 -42.96 17.18
N GLU A 509 -19.10 -41.84 17.19
CA GLU A 509 -18.88 -40.78 18.20
C GLU A 509 -19.26 -41.23 19.60
N ILE A 510 -20.36 -41.99 19.73
CA ILE A 510 -20.75 -42.60 21.00
C ILE A 510 -19.66 -43.56 21.50
N ILE A 511 -19.06 -44.37 20.61
CA ILE A 511 -17.93 -45.25 20.95
C ILE A 511 -16.71 -44.46 21.42
N ASP A 512 -16.33 -43.44 20.65
CA ASP A 512 -15.14 -42.61 20.95
C ASP A 512 -15.28 -41.88 22.31
N GLU A 513 -16.44 -41.29 22.61
CA GLU A 513 -16.67 -40.55 23.86
C GLU A 513 -16.76 -41.46 25.09
N ASN A 514 -17.41 -42.62 24.98
CA ASN A 514 -17.45 -43.59 26.08
C ASN A 514 -16.07 -44.22 26.34
N THR A 515 -15.22 -44.34 25.32
CA THR A 515 -13.83 -44.81 25.46
C THR A 515 -12.94 -43.77 26.16
N LYS A 516 -13.03 -42.50 25.76
CA LYS A 516 -12.25 -41.40 26.37
C LYS A 516 -12.52 -41.23 27.87
N ASN A 517 -13.78 -41.33 28.26
CA ASN A 517 -14.19 -41.11 29.65
C ASN A 517 -14.08 -42.37 30.52
N ASN A 518 -13.41 -43.44 30.04
CA ASN A 518 -13.26 -44.70 30.76
C ASN A 518 -14.63 -45.32 31.16
N TYR A 519 -15.71 -45.05 30.44
CA TYR A 519 -17.02 -45.66 30.73
C TYR A 519 -17.24 -46.98 29.99
N TRP A 520 -16.40 -47.28 28.99
CA TRP A 520 -16.48 -48.49 28.20
C TRP A 520 -16.47 -49.77 29.06
N TRP A 521 -15.75 -49.79 30.19
CA TRP A 521 -15.57 -51.01 31.01
C TRP A 521 -16.64 -51.22 32.10
N ALA A 522 -17.55 -50.28 32.35
CA ALA A 522 -18.54 -50.38 33.44
C ALA A 522 -19.92 -50.93 32.99
N SER A 523 -20.21 -50.96 31.69
CA SER A 523 -21.47 -51.49 31.13
C SER A 523 -21.34 -51.87 29.64
N THR A 524 -20.23 -52.55 29.26
CA THR A 524 -19.91 -52.99 27.89
C THR A 524 -21.10 -53.62 27.19
N ASP A 525 -21.84 -54.47 27.91
CA ASP A 525 -22.77 -55.40 27.28
C ASP A 525 -24.02 -54.70 26.74
N LEU A 526 -24.59 -53.72 27.47
CA LEU A 526 -25.84 -53.05 27.05
C LEU A 526 -25.62 -52.03 25.92
N ILE A 527 -24.49 -51.31 25.94
CA ILE A 527 -24.11 -50.37 24.88
C ILE A 527 -23.70 -51.14 23.61
N GLU A 528 -22.88 -52.17 23.76
CA GLU A 528 -22.47 -53.03 22.64
C GLU A 528 -23.68 -53.77 22.05
N GLU A 529 -24.62 -54.25 22.85
CA GLU A 529 -25.86 -54.88 22.38
C GLU A 529 -26.75 -53.90 21.61
N LYS A 530 -26.97 -52.67 22.12
CA LYS A 530 -27.73 -51.63 21.40
C LYS A 530 -27.03 -51.24 20.08
N ILE A 531 -25.70 -51.13 20.07
CA ILE A 531 -24.93 -50.84 18.85
C ILE A 531 -25.01 -52.00 17.85
N ARG A 532 -24.84 -53.25 18.29
CA ARG A 532 -25.00 -54.44 17.44
C ARG A 532 -26.40 -54.50 16.85
N TYR A 533 -27.45 -54.21 17.63
CA TYR A 533 -28.83 -54.15 17.16
C TYR A 533 -29.04 -53.07 16.09
N ILE A 534 -28.56 -51.84 16.32
CA ILE A 534 -28.65 -50.77 15.33
C ILE A 534 -27.88 -51.15 14.05
N LEU A 535 -26.68 -51.75 14.16
CA LEU A 535 -25.86 -52.19 13.02
C LEU A 535 -26.43 -53.38 12.23
N GLN A 536 -27.41 -54.12 12.79
CA GLN A 536 -28.18 -55.13 12.04
C GLN A 536 -29.16 -54.49 11.05
N GLY A 537 -29.71 -53.31 11.38
CA GLY A 537 -30.61 -52.53 10.51
C GLY A 537 -29.89 -51.69 9.44
N ILE A 538 -28.56 -51.73 9.39
CA ILE A 538 -27.73 -50.97 8.44
C ILE A 538 -27.19 -51.89 7.34
N ASP A 539 -27.37 -51.51 6.07
CA ASP A 539 -26.79 -52.23 4.93
C ASP A 539 -25.25 -52.22 5.05
N GLU A 540 -24.61 -53.39 4.95
CA GLU A 540 -23.15 -53.53 4.99
C GLU A 540 -22.43 -52.69 3.93
N LYS A 541 -23.08 -52.47 2.78
CA LYS A 541 -22.57 -51.59 1.73
C LYS A 541 -22.43 -50.17 2.25
N VAL A 542 -23.27 -49.73 3.18
CA VAL A 542 -23.14 -48.41 3.82
C VAL A 542 -21.87 -48.38 4.66
N ILE A 543 -21.63 -49.34 5.57
CA ILE A 543 -20.41 -49.39 6.41
C ILE A 543 -19.13 -49.45 5.55
N LEU A 544 -19.15 -50.28 4.50
CA LEU A 544 -18.02 -50.44 3.58
C LEU A 544 -17.77 -49.20 2.73
N ARG A 545 -18.83 -48.54 2.25
CA ARG A 545 -18.76 -47.34 1.40
C ARG A 545 -18.68 -46.03 2.20
N ASP A 546 -18.86 -46.09 3.51
CA ASP A 546 -18.87 -44.92 4.39
C ASP A 546 -17.51 -44.22 4.38
N GLN A 547 -17.41 -43.04 3.81
CA GLN A 547 -16.12 -42.38 3.66
C GLN A 547 -15.57 -41.81 4.99
N LEU A 548 -16.39 -41.76 6.04
CA LEU A 548 -16.08 -41.12 7.32
C LEU A 548 -15.35 -42.07 8.27
N LEU A 549 -15.63 -43.35 8.11
CA LEU A 549 -14.93 -44.41 8.81
C LEU A 549 -13.58 -44.65 8.15
N ASN A 550 -12.50 -44.64 8.93
CA ASN A 550 -11.23 -45.10 8.41
C ASN A 550 -11.29 -46.62 8.17
N ASN A 551 -10.50 -47.14 7.23
CA ASN A 551 -10.55 -48.57 6.89
C ASN A 551 -10.32 -49.49 8.09
N THR A 552 -9.56 -49.05 9.08
CA THR A 552 -9.34 -49.78 10.33
C THR A 552 -10.62 -49.88 11.16
N PHE A 553 -11.35 -48.78 11.30
CA PHE A 553 -12.60 -48.69 12.04
C PHE A 553 -13.75 -49.36 11.29
N LYS A 554 -13.76 -49.31 9.95
CA LYS A 554 -14.67 -50.14 9.14
C LYS A 554 -14.47 -51.61 9.41
N LYS A 555 -13.21 -52.07 9.40
CA LYS A 555 -12.86 -53.46 9.73
C LYS A 555 -13.21 -53.82 11.16
N PHE A 556 -13.15 -52.84 12.08
CA PHE A 556 -13.60 -53.00 13.45
C PHE A 556 -15.14 -53.08 13.58
N LEU A 557 -15.91 -52.22 12.91
CA LEU A 557 -17.38 -52.31 12.88
C LEU A 557 -17.85 -53.58 12.18
N LEU A 558 -17.14 -54.00 11.13
CA LEU A 558 -17.34 -55.29 10.47
C LEU A 558 -16.90 -56.45 11.37
N TYR A 559 -15.90 -56.29 12.24
CA TYR A 559 -15.56 -57.29 13.26
C TYR A 559 -16.62 -57.37 14.36
N LEU A 560 -17.13 -56.22 14.83
CA LEU A 560 -18.30 -56.15 15.72
C LEU A 560 -19.56 -56.67 15.03
N LYS A 561 -19.53 -56.81 13.71
CA LYS A 561 -20.51 -57.53 12.89
C LYS A 561 -20.14 -59.03 12.68
N ASP A 562 -18.83 -59.42 12.58
CA ASP A 562 -18.27 -60.68 11.98
C ASP A 562 -17.28 -61.62 12.83
N GLY A 563 -15.93 -61.41 13.07
CA GLY A 563 -14.93 -62.39 13.71
C GLY A 563 -13.32 -62.30 13.50
N ASP A 564 -12.43 -63.35 13.77
CA ASP A 564 -10.88 -63.50 13.98
C ASP A 564 -9.76 -63.42 12.80
N MET A 565 -8.37 -63.31 13.00
CA MET A 565 -7.22 -62.93 12.02
C MET A 565 -5.93 -63.86 11.67
N TYR A 566 -5.17 -63.69 10.51
CA TYR A 566 -3.90 -64.38 9.97
C TYR A 566 -3.01 -63.62 8.87
N PHE A 567 -1.83 -64.11 8.34
CA PHE A 567 -0.93 -63.43 7.31
C PHE A 567 -0.91 -64.01 5.85
N ASP A 568 -0.65 -63.20 4.80
CA ASP A 568 -0.57 -63.59 3.36
C ASP A 568 0.51 -62.84 2.52
N TYR A 569 1.26 -63.54 1.66
CA TYR A 569 2.39 -63.03 0.84
C TYR A 569 2.04 -63.06 -0.67
N LYS A 570 2.01 -61.90 -1.35
CA LYS A 570 1.72 -61.83 -2.80
C LYS A 570 2.63 -60.86 -3.55
N GLU A 571 3.38 -61.38 -4.53
CA GLU A 571 4.20 -60.81 -5.63
C GLU A 571 4.90 -59.43 -5.51
N ASP A 572 4.47 -58.51 -4.66
CA ASP A 572 5.12 -57.23 -4.32
C ASP A 572 4.50 -56.56 -3.06
N ASN A 573 3.73 -57.30 -2.25
CA ASN A 573 3.01 -56.81 -1.08
C ASN A 573 3.03 -57.84 0.08
N LEU A 574 3.00 -57.32 1.31
CA LEU A 574 2.87 -58.11 2.53
C LEU A 574 1.54 -57.77 3.22
N LEU A 575 0.65 -58.77 3.39
CA LEU A 575 -0.74 -58.59 3.83
C LEU A 575 -1.04 -59.30 5.17
N LEU A 576 -1.91 -58.72 6.00
CA LEU A 576 -2.57 -59.32 7.18
C LEU A 576 -4.07 -59.53 6.84
N LYS A 577 -4.79 -60.58 7.31
CA LYS A 577 -6.14 -61.02 6.86
C LYS A 577 -7.08 -61.57 7.98
N THR A 578 -8.42 -61.65 7.76
CA THR A 578 -9.46 -62.41 8.52
C THR A 578 -10.43 -63.10 7.55
N ASP A 579 -10.85 -64.35 7.75
CA ASP A 579 -11.82 -65.10 6.90
C ASP A 579 -11.83 -64.70 5.40
N ASN A 580 -10.64 -64.71 4.77
CA ASN A 580 -10.34 -64.34 3.37
C ASN A 580 -10.22 -62.84 3.00
N ARG A 581 -10.27 -61.89 3.94
CA ARG A 581 -10.24 -60.43 3.72
C ARG A 581 -8.98 -59.78 4.30
N THR A 582 -8.36 -58.83 3.60
CA THR A 582 -7.13 -58.13 4.04
C THR A 582 -7.36 -57.04 5.08
N ILE A 583 -6.69 -57.14 6.22
CA ILE A 583 -6.67 -56.25 7.39
C ILE A 583 -5.58 -55.18 7.34
N ASP A 584 -4.34 -55.50 6.97
CA ASP A 584 -3.25 -54.50 6.84
C ASP A 584 -2.33 -54.82 5.66
N ASN A 585 -1.67 -53.79 5.11
CA ASN A 585 -0.71 -53.91 4.02
C ASN A 585 0.47 -52.94 4.24
N LEU A 586 1.69 -53.47 4.38
CA LEU A 586 2.87 -52.68 4.71
C LEU A 586 3.15 -51.54 3.70
N LYS A 587 2.83 -51.75 2.42
CA LYS A 587 3.05 -50.78 1.33
C LYS A 587 2.21 -49.50 1.49
N ASN A 588 1.13 -49.53 2.27
CA ASN A 588 0.23 -48.40 2.47
C ASN A 588 0.69 -47.42 3.56
N HIS A 589 1.76 -47.73 4.29
CA HIS A 589 2.22 -46.90 5.42
C HIS A 589 3.29 -45.87 5.00
N LYS A 590 3.36 -44.75 5.74
CA LYS A 590 4.26 -43.60 5.44
C LYS A 590 5.45 -43.55 6.39
N LEU A 591 6.63 -43.24 5.86
CA LEU A 591 7.85 -43.07 6.66
C LEU A 591 7.93 -41.65 7.23
N TRP A 592 8.00 -41.51 8.54
CA TRP A 592 8.12 -40.23 9.25
C TRP A 592 9.58 -39.91 9.55
N ILE A 593 9.98 -38.65 9.40
CA ILE A 593 11.32 -38.10 9.67
C ILE A 593 11.20 -37.17 10.88
N GLU A 594 12.08 -37.36 11.86
CA GLU A 594 12.10 -36.62 13.11
C GLU A 594 13.14 -35.49 13.09
N ASP A 595 14.31 -35.73 12.51
CA ASP A 595 15.47 -34.81 12.60
C ASP A 595 16.43 -34.95 11.40
N ILE A 596 17.07 -33.84 10.99
CA ILE A 596 18.04 -33.76 9.88
C ILE A 596 19.17 -32.75 10.21
N TYR A 597 20.43 -33.15 10.06
CA TYR A 597 21.59 -32.26 10.23
C TYR A 597 22.82 -32.73 9.43
N VAL A 598 23.84 -31.87 9.30
CA VAL A 598 25.11 -32.18 8.61
C VAL A 598 26.23 -32.41 9.61
N ASN A 599 27.01 -33.48 9.42
CA ASN A 599 28.22 -33.78 10.19
C ASN A 599 29.28 -34.48 9.32
N ASP A 600 30.56 -34.07 9.40
CA ASP A 600 31.71 -34.70 8.71
C ASP A 600 31.45 -35.05 7.22
N ASN A 601 30.97 -34.09 6.42
CA ASN A 601 30.58 -34.27 5.00
C ASN A 601 29.42 -35.26 4.74
N HIS A 602 28.66 -35.61 5.77
CA HIS A 602 27.47 -36.47 5.68
C HIS A 602 26.21 -35.73 6.15
N LEU A 603 25.09 -35.99 5.50
CA LEU A 603 23.74 -35.64 5.91
C LEU A 603 23.17 -36.79 6.75
N ILE A 604 22.72 -36.49 7.96
CA ILE A 604 22.18 -37.44 8.94
C ILE A 604 20.66 -37.28 9.01
N ILE A 605 19.90 -38.37 8.95
CA ILE A 605 18.43 -38.37 8.96
C ILE A 605 17.90 -39.35 10.02
N LYS A 606 16.99 -38.93 10.90
CA LYS A 606 16.33 -39.78 11.91
C LYS A 606 14.82 -39.92 11.66
N GLY A 607 14.17 -41.06 11.91
CA GLY A 607 12.75 -41.28 11.58
C GLY A 607 12.02 -42.50 12.18
N PHE A 608 10.73 -42.71 11.86
CA PHE A 608 9.87 -43.87 12.26
C PHE A 608 8.71 -44.24 11.29
N LEU A 609 8.05 -45.40 11.47
CA LEU A 609 6.86 -45.89 10.72
C LEU A 609 5.80 -46.48 11.69
N ASN A 610 4.50 -46.22 11.46
CA ASN A 610 3.38 -46.82 12.20
C ASN A 610 2.78 -47.99 11.42
N SER A 611 2.67 -49.19 12.00
CA SER A 611 2.25 -50.39 11.28
C SER A 611 1.78 -51.49 12.24
N LEU A 612 0.89 -52.41 11.82
CA LEU A 612 0.61 -53.63 12.61
C LEU A 612 1.73 -54.68 12.50
N PHE A 613 2.76 -54.44 11.68
CA PHE A 613 3.93 -55.31 11.51
C PHE A 613 5.02 -55.09 12.57
N GLY A 614 5.73 -56.15 12.96
CA GLY A 614 6.76 -56.14 14.01
C GLY A 614 8.10 -55.47 13.63
N SER A 615 8.75 -54.84 14.62
CA SER A 615 10.02 -54.09 14.52
C SER A 615 11.23 -54.93 14.13
N GLU A 616 11.32 -56.16 14.65
CA GLU A 616 12.45 -57.07 14.43
C GLU A 616 12.58 -57.57 12.97
N HIS A 617 11.63 -57.22 12.09
CA HIS A 617 11.56 -57.75 10.74
C HIS A 617 11.78 -56.73 9.63
N ILE A 618 11.99 -55.43 9.92
CA ILE A 618 12.08 -54.35 8.91
C ILE A 618 13.44 -53.62 8.97
N THR A 619 14.14 -53.44 7.83
CA THR A 619 15.36 -52.60 7.69
C THR A 619 15.23 -51.47 6.65
N PHE A 620 16.02 -50.38 6.70
CA PHE A 620 15.95 -49.22 5.76
C PHE A 620 17.27 -48.90 5.02
N ASP A 621 17.20 -48.46 3.76
CA ASP A 621 18.37 -48.07 2.93
C ASP A 621 18.13 -46.77 2.11
N ALA A 622 19.22 -46.06 1.73
CA ALA A 622 19.21 -44.89 0.85
C ALA A 622 19.85 -45.18 -0.52
N ILE A 623 19.29 -44.59 -1.59
CA ILE A 623 19.73 -44.79 -2.97
C ILE A 623 19.98 -43.46 -3.67
N LEU A 624 21.11 -43.41 -4.35
CA LEU A 624 21.58 -42.29 -5.15
C LEU A 624 22.07 -42.83 -6.51
N ASN A 625 21.59 -42.29 -7.63
CA ASN A 625 22.06 -42.66 -8.98
C ASN A 625 22.19 -44.19 -9.23
N ASN A 626 21.23 -44.96 -8.74
CA ASN A 626 21.19 -46.45 -8.78
C ASN A 626 22.25 -47.18 -7.94
N THR A 627 23.09 -46.47 -7.20
CA THR A 627 23.99 -47.05 -6.19
C THR A 627 23.34 -47.02 -4.81
N THR A 628 23.43 -48.13 -4.09
CA THR A 628 22.94 -48.21 -2.70
C THR A 628 24.05 -47.68 -1.79
N VAL A 629 23.72 -46.68 -0.98
CA VAL A 629 24.63 -46.15 0.04
C VAL A 629 24.09 -46.59 1.39
N ILE A 630 24.67 -47.65 1.95
CA ILE A 630 24.16 -48.32 3.15
C ILE A 630 24.85 -47.74 4.40
N ASN A 631 24.07 -47.21 5.35
CA ASN A 631 24.44 -47.05 6.76
C ASN A 631 23.17 -46.71 7.56
N SER A 632 22.36 -47.73 7.88
CA SER A 632 21.23 -47.58 8.81
C SER A 632 21.50 -48.26 10.15
N THR A 633 21.17 -47.59 11.25
CA THR A 633 21.28 -48.13 12.61
C THR A 633 19.89 -48.15 13.26
N PHE A 634 19.48 -49.32 13.76
CA PHE A 634 18.20 -49.49 14.47
C PHE A 634 18.39 -49.36 15.97
N TYR A 635 17.41 -48.73 16.64
CA TYR A 635 17.30 -48.77 18.09
C TYR A 635 15.83 -48.83 18.50
N SER A 636 15.54 -49.69 19.48
CA SER A 636 14.23 -49.72 20.14
C SER A 636 14.22 -48.65 21.24
N GLN A 637 13.31 -47.67 21.16
CA GLN A 637 13.05 -46.75 22.26
C GLN A 637 11.84 -47.24 23.07
N SER A 638 12.04 -48.27 23.90
CA SER A 638 11.16 -48.51 25.05
C SER A 638 11.70 -47.72 26.24
N LYS A 639 11.37 -46.42 26.37
CA LYS A 639 11.65 -45.66 27.60
C LYS A 639 10.77 -44.44 27.91
N TYR A 640 9.67 -44.22 27.18
CA TYR A 640 8.62 -43.29 27.62
C TYR A 640 7.25 -43.97 27.50
N SER A 641 6.86 -44.59 28.61
CA SER A 641 5.53 -45.08 28.88
C SER A 641 4.58 -43.89 29.16
N ASP A 642 3.32 -44.06 28.74
CA ASP A 642 2.11 -43.55 29.42
C ASP A 642 1.35 -42.30 28.98
N ILE A 643 1.67 -41.56 27.89
CA ILE A 643 0.86 -40.34 27.58
C ILE A 643 0.28 -40.22 26.15
N TYR A 644 0.54 -41.12 25.20
CA TYR A 644 -0.04 -40.97 23.84
C TYR A 644 -0.62 -42.25 23.25
N TYR A 645 -1.20 -43.10 24.08
CA TYR A 645 -2.09 -44.17 23.61
C TYR A 645 -3.53 -43.69 23.75
N LEU A 646 -4.34 -43.91 22.70
CA LEU A 646 -5.79 -43.64 22.62
C LEU A 646 -6.22 -42.31 21.99
N SER A 647 -5.89 -42.14 20.70
CA SER A 647 -6.89 -41.59 19.74
C SER A 647 -6.73 -42.04 18.28
N ASN A 648 -5.84 -42.98 17.95
CA ASN A 648 -5.78 -43.69 16.64
C ASN A 648 -4.91 -44.99 16.69
N LYS A 649 -4.52 -45.46 17.87
CA LYS A 649 -3.45 -46.46 18.03
C LYS A 649 -3.98 -47.84 18.38
N TRP A 650 -4.08 -48.68 17.35
CA TRP A 650 -3.82 -50.12 17.46
C TRP A 650 -2.49 -50.54 16.77
N GLN A 651 -1.67 -49.58 16.29
CA GLN A 651 -0.44 -49.83 15.48
C GLN A 651 0.89 -49.68 16.29
N LYS A 652 1.91 -50.52 16.00
CA LYS A 652 3.28 -50.51 16.58
C LYS A 652 4.18 -49.49 15.84
N ILE A 653 5.15 -48.87 16.53
CA ILE A 653 6.05 -47.81 16.01
C ILE A 653 7.48 -48.35 15.83
N ASN A 654 8.09 -48.20 14.65
CA ASN A 654 9.46 -48.67 14.32
C ASN A 654 10.40 -47.50 13.94
N SER A 655 11.54 -47.29 14.64
CA SER A 655 12.45 -46.11 14.46
C SER A 655 13.83 -46.42 13.80
N PHE A 656 14.47 -45.45 13.14
CA PHE A 656 15.74 -45.60 12.38
C PHE A 656 16.61 -44.32 12.23
N ILE A 657 17.90 -44.47 11.85
CA ILE A 657 18.83 -43.39 11.42
C ILE A 657 19.51 -43.74 10.07
N LEU A 658 19.74 -42.77 9.17
CA LEU A 658 20.45 -42.89 7.90
C LEU A 658 21.60 -41.86 7.76
N ASN A 659 22.76 -42.27 7.21
CA ASN A 659 23.91 -41.40 6.92
C ASN A 659 24.23 -41.32 5.41
N ILE A 660 24.32 -40.10 4.84
CA ILE A 660 24.40 -39.89 3.38
C ILE A 660 25.53 -38.90 2.98
N PRO A 661 26.45 -39.24 2.06
CA PRO A 661 27.53 -38.32 1.62
C PRO A 661 27.05 -37.09 0.82
N LEU A 662 27.57 -35.90 1.15
CA LEU A 662 27.21 -34.61 0.54
C LEU A 662 27.80 -34.34 -0.86
N SER A 663 28.71 -35.17 -1.37
CA SER A 663 29.23 -35.08 -2.74
C SER A 663 28.13 -35.18 -3.84
N SER A 664 26.91 -35.49 -3.42
CA SER A 664 25.71 -35.74 -4.20
C SER A 664 24.75 -34.53 -4.30
N SER A 665 25.19 -33.34 -3.87
CA SER A 665 24.40 -32.13 -3.54
C SER A 665 23.59 -31.44 -4.64
N LYS A 666 23.28 -32.15 -5.73
CA LYS A 666 22.30 -31.76 -6.75
C LYS A 666 21.37 -32.91 -7.18
N SER A 667 21.42 -34.03 -6.46
CA SER A 667 20.72 -35.26 -6.83
C SER A 667 19.53 -35.51 -5.91
N SER A 668 18.51 -36.16 -6.47
CA SER A 668 17.35 -36.62 -5.71
C SER A 668 17.68 -37.93 -5.00
N ILE A 669 17.39 -38.02 -3.69
CA ILE A 669 17.69 -39.20 -2.87
C ILE A 669 16.39 -39.97 -2.55
N LYS A 670 16.41 -41.30 -2.71
CA LYS A 670 15.26 -42.20 -2.44
C LYS A 670 15.51 -43.15 -1.26
N ILE A 671 14.49 -43.41 -0.44
CA ILE A 671 14.54 -44.33 0.72
C ILE A 671 13.77 -45.64 0.43
N ARG A 672 14.31 -46.80 0.81
CA ARG A 672 13.69 -48.15 0.68
C ARG A 672 13.61 -48.90 2.03
N SER A 673 12.68 -49.84 2.17
CA SER A 673 12.65 -50.85 3.26
C SER A 673 12.93 -52.26 2.76
N LYS A 674 13.42 -53.12 3.65
CA LYS A 674 13.55 -54.56 3.44
C LYS A 674 12.88 -55.33 4.58
N TYR A 675 12.24 -56.46 4.26
CA TYR A 675 11.64 -57.38 5.24
C TYR A 675 12.33 -58.75 5.20
N SER A 676 12.59 -59.35 6.36
CA SER A 676 13.26 -60.66 6.48
C SER A 676 12.33 -61.71 7.11
N THR A 677 12.09 -62.81 6.39
CA THR A 677 11.50 -64.05 6.93
C THR A 677 12.57 -65.11 7.12
N GLU A 678 12.26 -66.24 7.78
CA GLU A 678 13.22 -67.33 8.02
C GLU A 678 13.85 -67.92 6.74
N ASN A 679 13.32 -67.67 5.54
CA ASN A 679 13.91 -68.18 4.28
C ASN A 679 13.85 -67.23 3.06
N SER A 680 13.51 -65.94 3.21
CA SER A 680 13.56 -64.98 2.08
C SER A 680 13.64 -63.51 2.52
N LYS A 681 14.33 -62.69 1.71
CA LYS A 681 14.38 -61.22 1.85
C LYS A 681 13.57 -60.56 0.73
N THR A 682 12.65 -59.69 1.09
CA THR A 682 11.85 -58.92 0.11
C THR A 682 12.10 -57.42 0.29
N ILE A 683 12.26 -56.69 -0.82
CA ILE A 683 12.58 -55.25 -0.83
C ILE A 683 11.38 -54.45 -1.31
N PHE A 684 11.03 -53.37 -0.61
CA PHE A 684 9.97 -52.45 -0.99
C PHE A 684 10.50 -51.01 -0.99
N SER A 685 9.95 -50.16 -1.85
CA SER A 685 10.26 -48.73 -1.84
C SER A 685 9.09 -47.94 -1.29
N PHE A 686 9.35 -47.00 -0.38
CA PHE A 686 8.28 -46.16 0.17
C PHE A 686 7.88 -45.11 -0.85
N LEU A 687 6.57 -44.89 -0.90
CA LEU A 687 5.96 -43.92 -1.81
C LEU A 687 5.73 -42.55 -1.15
N ASN A 688 5.79 -42.46 0.19
CA ASN A 688 5.46 -41.25 0.94
C ASN A 688 6.33 -41.05 2.20
N ILE A 689 7.05 -39.93 2.26
CA ILE A 689 7.85 -39.46 3.41
C ILE A 689 7.10 -38.31 4.13
N ARG A 690 7.13 -38.26 5.47
CA ARG A 690 6.43 -37.30 6.36
C ARG A 690 7.38 -36.76 7.43
N PHE A 691 7.06 -35.67 8.12
CA PHE A 691 7.88 -35.08 9.19
C PHE A 691 7.10 -34.90 10.50
N LYS A 692 7.76 -35.09 11.64
CA LYS A 692 7.11 -35.06 12.98
C LYS A 692 6.94 -33.66 13.56
N ASN A 693 7.88 -32.74 13.32
CA ASN A 693 7.86 -31.37 13.86
C ASN A 693 7.90 -30.31 12.76
N ASN A 694 7.30 -29.14 13.01
CA ASN A 694 7.24 -27.99 12.09
C ASN A 694 8.49 -27.08 12.10
N TYR A 695 9.65 -27.53 12.57
CA TYR A 695 10.83 -26.66 12.77
C TYR A 695 11.67 -26.36 11.52
N PHE A 696 11.12 -26.48 10.32
CA PHE A 696 11.86 -26.17 9.11
C PHE A 696 11.23 -25.00 8.35
N ARG A 697 11.98 -23.89 8.31
CA ARG A 697 11.61 -22.60 7.71
C ARG A 697 11.18 -22.80 6.23
N GLY A 698 9.86 -22.68 6.00
CA GLY A 698 9.24 -22.45 4.69
C GLY A 698 8.81 -23.71 3.92
N LYS A 699 7.50 -23.92 3.76
CA LYS A 699 6.78 -24.78 2.78
C LYS A 699 7.64 -25.78 1.93
N ASN A 700 8.21 -26.81 2.57
CA ASN A 700 9.01 -27.91 1.98
C ASN A 700 10.52 -27.69 1.78
N ASN A 701 11.11 -26.66 2.39
CA ASN A 701 12.54 -26.39 2.32
C ASN A 701 13.21 -26.34 3.70
N LEU A 702 14.47 -26.76 3.76
CA LEU A 702 15.32 -26.71 4.95
C LEU A 702 16.69 -26.17 4.58
N ILE A 703 17.02 -24.98 5.10
CA ILE A 703 18.33 -24.36 4.93
C ILE A 703 19.28 -24.78 6.06
N LEU A 704 20.31 -25.54 5.70
CA LEU A 704 21.47 -25.89 6.52
C LEU A 704 22.70 -25.14 6.00
N ASP A 705 23.85 -25.21 6.69
CA ASP A 705 25.04 -24.45 6.31
C ASP A 705 25.50 -24.70 4.86
N SER A 706 25.13 -23.76 3.98
CA SER A 706 25.38 -23.77 2.53
C SER A 706 24.51 -24.72 1.68
N TYR A 707 23.46 -25.32 2.26
CA TYR A 707 22.56 -26.23 1.55
C TYR A 707 21.09 -25.88 1.80
N ASP A 708 20.28 -25.91 0.75
CA ASP A 708 18.82 -25.92 0.82
C ASP A 708 18.31 -27.31 0.44
N ILE A 709 17.54 -27.93 1.32
CA ILE A 709 16.97 -29.26 1.16
C ILE A 709 15.48 -29.12 0.86
N THR A 710 15.09 -29.44 -0.37
CA THR A 710 13.69 -29.43 -0.83
C THR A 710 13.11 -30.84 -0.83
N PHE A 711 11.92 -31.01 -0.26
CA PHE A 711 11.28 -32.32 -0.11
C PHE A 711 10.18 -32.57 -1.15
N ASN A 712 10.16 -33.77 -1.74
CA ASN A 712 9.11 -34.29 -2.63
C ASN A 712 8.47 -35.57 -2.05
N GLN A 713 7.41 -36.10 -2.67
CA GLN A 713 6.61 -37.20 -2.12
C GLN A 713 7.42 -38.49 -1.87
N ASN A 714 8.38 -38.82 -2.73
CA ASN A 714 9.15 -40.07 -2.68
C ASN A 714 10.68 -39.87 -2.57
N THR A 715 11.14 -38.62 -2.63
CA THR A 715 12.56 -38.26 -2.59
C THR A 715 12.76 -36.87 -1.97
N PHE A 716 14.00 -36.53 -1.64
CA PHE A 716 14.38 -35.15 -1.32
C PHE A 716 15.57 -34.72 -2.17
N THR A 717 15.64 -33.42 -2.47
CA THR A 717 16.70 -32.79 -3.26
C THR A 717 17.52 -31.92 -2.33
N VAL A 718 18.82 -32.15 -2.31
CA VAL A 718 19.77 -31.26 -1.66
C VAL A 718 20.31 -30.33 -2.73
N SER A 719 20.30 -29.02 -2.48
CA SER A 719 20.82 -27.98 -3.39
C SER A 719 21.79 -27.07 -2.65
N ARG A 720 22.78 -26.54 -3.37
CA ARG A 720 23.81 -25.65 -2.80
C ARG A 720 23.33 -24.20 -2.82
N ILE A 721 23.54 -23.47 -1.72
CA ILE A 721 23.28 -22.03 -1.62
C ILE A 721 24.59 -21.27 -1.85
N PHE A 722 24.59 -20.29 -2.75
CA PHE A 722 25.74 -19.43 -2.98
C PHE A 722 25.86 -18.35 -1.91
N LYS A 723 27.07 -17.86 -1.64
CA LYS A 723 27.26 -16.69 -0.77
C LYS A 723 26.76 -15.42 -1.45
N PHE A 724 27.09 -15.26 -2.74
CA PHE A 724 26.68 -14.12 -3.55
C PHE A 724 25.94 -14.54 -4.83
N SER A 725 24.92 -13.77 -5.19
CA SER A 725 24.40 -13.69 -6.55
C SER A 725 24.77 -12.33 -7.13
N ILE A 726 25.43 -12.32 -8.27
CA ILE A 726 25.73 -11.10 -9.02
C ILE A 726 24.75 -11.02 -10.18
N VAL A 727 23.92 -9.97 -10.20
CA VAL A 727 22.94 -9.73 -11.28
C VAL A 727 23.55 -8.71 -12.24
N MET A 728 23.66 -9.08 -13.51
CA MET A 728 24.28 -8.27 -14.55
C MET A 728 23.29 -8.09 -15.71
N ALA A 729 22.91 -6.85 -15.97
CA ALA A 729 22.12 -6.47 -17.15
C ALA A 729 23.07 -6.17 -18.32
N VAL A 730 22.82 -6.78 -19.48
CA VAL A 730 23.67 -6.68 -20.68
C VAL A 730 22.87 -6.12 -21.83
N TYR A 731 23.32 -4.99 -22.39
CA TYR A 731 22.79 -4.43 -23.63
C TYR A 731 23.91 -3.81 -24.45
N ASN A 732 24.31 -4.46 -25.54
CA ASN A 732 25.34 -4.02 -26.47
C ASN A 732 26.68 -3.65 -25.81
N THR A 733 27.24 -4.56 -25.00
CA THR A 733 28.49 -4.36 -24.25
C THR A 733 29.59 -5.37 -24.59
N GLU A 734 29.59 -5.93 -25.82
CA GLU A 734 30.55 -6.97 -26.24
C GLU A 734 32.02 -6.64 -25.96
N LYS A 735 32.39 -5.34 -26.00
CA LYS A 735 33.76 -4.87 -25.81
C LYS A 735 34.29 -5.01 -24.38
N TYR A 736 33.40 -5.06 -23.39
CA TYR A 736 33.73 -4.94 -21.98
C TYR A 736 33.32 -6.18 -21.17
N LEU A 737 32.33 -6.92 -21.69
CA LEU A 737 31.68 -8.02 -20.99
C LEU A 737 32.64 -9.13 -20.52
N GLU A 738 33.68 -9.47 -21.31
CA GLU A 738 34.66 -10.49 -20.90
C GLU A 738 35.42 -10.08 -19.64
N GLU A 739 35.91 -8.84 -19.57
CA GLU A 739 36.63 -8.30 -18.41
C GLU A 739 35.73 -8.26 -17.16
N SER A 740 34.47 -7.84 -17.33
CA SER A 740 33.47 -7.83 -16.26
C SER A 740 33.26 -9.23 -15.68
N ILE A 741 33.07 -10.25 -16.53
CA ILE A 741 32.87 -11.64 -16.09
C ILE A 741 34.15 -12.20 -15.46
N ASP A 742 35.32 -11.96 -16.07
CA ASP A 742 36.61 -12.42 -15.56
C ASP A 742 36.91 -11.86 -14.16
N SER A 743 36.54 -10.61 -13.88
CA SER A 743 36.70 -9.99 -12.56
C SER A 743 35.94 -10.73 -11.44
N LEU A 744 34.83 -11.41 -11.78
CA LEU A 744 34.06 -12.24 -10.86
C LEU A 744 34.66 -13.63 -10.71
N ILE A 745 35.17 -14.21 -11.80
CA ILE A 745 35.81 -15.52 -11.80
C ILE A 745 37.10 -15.50 -10.96
N GLN A 746 37.84 -14.39 -11.03
CA GLN A 746 39.10 -14.19 -10.32
C GLN A 746 38.94 -13.78 -8.85
N GLN A 747 37.71 -13.75 -8.31
CA GLN A 747 37.48 -13.38 -6.90
C GLN A 747 38.12 -14.36 -5.92
N THR A 748 38.76 -13.84 -4.87
CA THR A 748 39.48 -14.64 -3.86
C THR A 748 38.57 -15.59 -3.07
N ILE A 749 37.25 -15.35 -3.04
CA ILE A 749 36.27 -16.20 -2.36
C ILE A 749 35.97 -17.53 -3.09
N ASN A 750 36.68 -17.87 -4.18
CA ASN A 750 36.41 -19.01 -5.05
C ASN A 750 35.03 -18.92 -5.74
N PHE A 751 35.06 -18.49 -7.00
CA PHE A 751 33.87 -18.33 -7.85
C PHE A 751 33.01 -19.60 -7.92
N THR A 752 33.62 -20.75 -8.21
CA THR A 752 32.89 -22.01 -8.46
C THR A 752 32.08 -22.47 -7.25
N GLU A 753 32.54 -22.13 -6.05
CA GLU A 753 31.95 -22.56 -4.81
C GLU A 753 30.94 -21.58 -4.21
N ASN A 754 31.19 -20.28 -4.37
CA ASN A 754 30.55 -19.26 -3.56
C ASN A 754 29.76 -18.22 -4.36
N VAL A 755 29.91 -18.18 -5.69
CA VAL A 755 29.33 -17.11 -6.53
C VAL A 755 28.42 -17.68 -7.62
N GLN A 756 27.23 -17.11 -7.70
CA GLN A 756 26.32 -17.25 -8.83
C GLN A 756 26.37 -15.95 -9.65
N LEU A 757 26.46 -16.07 -10.98
CA LEU A 757 26.38 -14.95 -11.90
C LEU A 757 25.11 -15.10 -12.75
N ILE A 758 24.23 -14.11 -12.69
CA ILE A 758 22.95 -14.06 -13.41
C ILE A 758 23.07 -12.96 -14.46
N ILE A 759 23.11 -13.36 -15.72
CA ILE A 759 23.28 -12.46 -16.85
C ILE A 759 21.94 -12.35 -17.59
N VAL A 760 21.34 -11.16 -17.57
CA VAL A 760 20.10 -10.84 -18.29
C VAL A 760 20.46 -10.02 -19.52
N ASN A 761 20.34 -10.63 -20.71
CA ASN A 761 20.59 -9.95 -21.98
C ASN A 761 19.31 -9.24 -22.44
N ASP A 762 19.29 -7.92 -22.37
CA ASP A 762 18.16 -7.03 -22.62
C ASP A 762 18.01 -6.69 -24.11
N GLY A 763 18.03 -7.72 -24.96
CA GLY A 763 17.89 -7.57 -26.41
C GLY A 763 19.13 -7.05 -27.15
N SER A 764 20.35 -7.43 -26.74
CA SER A 764 21.58 -7.03 -27.46
C SER A 764 21.59 -7.51 -28.90
N THR A 765 22.12 -6.66 -29.80
CA THR A 765 22.28 -6.91 -31.24
C THR A 765 23.74 -7.14 -31.65
N ASP A 766 24.69 -7.04 -30.72
CA ASP A 766 26.12 -7.28 -30.91
C ASP A 766 26.52 -8.73 -30.51
N ASN A 767 27.83 -9.03 -30.38
CA ASN A 767 28.29 -10.38 -30.02
C ASN A 767 28.19 -10.71 -28.53
N SER A 768 27.51 -9.91 -27.71
CA SER A 768 27.36 -10.15 -26.26
C SER A 768 26.82 -11.55 -25.96
N GLU A 769 25.80 -12.00 -26.70
CA GLU A 769 25.21 -13.34 -26.52
C GLU A 769 26.23 -14.47 -26.75
N LYS A 770 27.11 -14.32 -27.73
CA LYS A 770 28.15 -15.32 -28.03
C LYS A 770 29.14 -15.44 -26.87
N ILE A 771 29.55 -14.31 -26.31
CA ILE A 771 30.45 -14.25 -25.14
C ILE A 771 29.80 -14.94 -23.94
N ILE A 772 28.56 -14.59 -23.61
CA ILE A 772 27.81 -15.18 -22.49
C ILE A 772 27.72 -16.70 -22.63
N ASN A 773 27.40 -17.18 -23.83
CA ASN A 773 27.28 -18.60 -24.11
C ASN A 773 28.62 -19.35 -23.94
N ASN A 774 29.76 -18.72 -24.22
CA ASN A 774 31.08 -19.32 -23.98
C ASN A 774 31.36 -19.49 -22.48
N TYR A 775 31.14 -18.45 -21.68
CA TYR A 775 31.33 -18.55 -20.22
C TYR A 775 30.36 -19.52 -19.57
N LYS A 776 29.09 -19.55 -19.99
CA LYS A 776 28.10 -20.52 -19.50
C LYS A 776 28.52 -21.96 -19.76
N LYS A 777 29.20 -22.24 -20.88
CA LYS A 777 29.75 -23.58 -21.17
C LYS A 777 30.88 -23.95 -20.21
N SER A 778 31.74 -23.00 -19.84
CA SER A 778 32.84 -23.22 -18.89
C SER A 778 32.37 -23.33 -17.44
N TYR A 779 31.33 -22.59 -17.06
CA TYR A 779 30.80 -22.53 -15.68
C TYR A 779 29.29 -22.83 -15.60
N PRO A 780 28.82 -24.00 -16.09
CA PRO A 780 27.40 -24.30 -16.24
C PRO A 780 26.64 -24.40 -14.91
N LYS A 781 27.35 -24.50 -13.78
CA LYS A 781 26.77 -24.55 -12.44
C LYS A 781 26.62 -23.18 -11.78
N ASN A 782 27.34 -22.16 -12.25
CA ASN A 782 27.45 -20.84 -11.63
C ASN A 782 26.78 -19.74 -12.47
N ILE A 783 26.75 -19.89 -13.79
CA ILE A 783 26.24 -18.87 -14.71
C ILE A 783 24.82 -19.20 -15.17
N VAL A 784 23.88 -18.31 -14.87
CA VAL A 784 22.50 -18.30 -15.37
C VAL A 784 22.41 -17.27 -16.48
N TYR A 785 21.88 -17.67 -17.63
CA TYR A 785 21.69 -16.78 -18.79
C TYR A 785 20.20 -16.65 -19.09
N VAL A 786 19.71 -15.41 -19.17
CA VAL A 786 18.31 -15.05 -19.43
C VAL A 786 18.26 -14.07 -20.62
N PRO A 787 17.90 -14.52 -21.84
CA PRO A 787 17.69 -13.63 -22.97
C PRO A 787 16.29 -12.98 -22.94
N LEU A 788 16.22 -11.69 -23.26
CA LEU A 788 14.99 -10.95 -23.54
C LEU A 788 14.90 -10.64 -25.04
N GLU A 789 13.69 -10.56 -25.58
CA GLU A 789 13.45 -10.37 -27.02
C GLU A 789 13.78 -8.95 -27.48
N GLU A 790 13.48 -7.94 -26.65
CA GLU A 790 13.71 -6.53 -26.92
C GLU A 790 14.25 -5.81 -25.68
N ASN A 791 14.71 -4.58 -25.87
CA ASN A 791 15.28 -3.75 -24.81
C ASN A 791 14.18 -3.08 -23.98
N HIS A 792 14.11 -3.43 -22.70
CA HIS A 792 13.18 -2.85 -21.72
C HIS A 792 13.87 -1.93 -20.70
N GLY A 793 15.19 -1.85 -20.70
CA GLY A 793 16.01 -1.02 -19.83
C GLY A 793 16.56 -1.76 -18.61
N GLN A 794 17.67 -1.23 -18.07
CA GLN A 794 18.45 -1.87 -17.01
C GLN A 794 17.65 -2.22 -15.75
N ALA A 795 16.73 -1.34 -15.32
CA ALA A 795 15.90 -1.55 -14.13
C ALA A 795 15.02 -2.79 -14.30
N PHE A 796 14.43 -2.95 -15.48
CA PHE A 796 13.60 -4.10 -15.82
C PHE A 796 14.45 -5.37 -15.87
N ALA A 797 15.58 -5.36 -16.58
CA ALA A 797 16.48 -6.50 -16.67
C ALA A 797 16.98 -6.96 -15.29
N ARG A 798 17.37 -6.03 -14.41
CA ARG A 798 17.77 -6.34 -13.03
C ARG A 798 16.62 -6.96 -12.22
N ASN A 799 15.40 -6.43 -12.36
CA ASN A 799 14.21 -6.99 -11.72
C ASN A 799 13.91 -8.42 -12.19
N ILE A 800 14.10 -8.73 -13.48
CA ILE A 800 14.01 -10.10 -14.00
C ILE A 800 15.10 -10.99 -13.38
N GLY A 801 16.33 -10.49 -13.30
CA GLY A 801 17.45 -11.21 -12.71
C GLY A 801 17.24 -11.58 -11.23
N LEU A 802 16.53 -10.72 -10.47
CA LEU A 802 16.19 -10.98 -9.06
C LEU A 802 15.41 -12.29 -8.87
N ASN A 803 14.63 -12.74 -9.85
CA ASN A 803 13.89 -14.01 -9.78
C ASN A 803 14.78 -15.26 -9.76
N TYR A 804 16.05 -15.14 -10.14
CA TYR A 804 17.00 -16.25 -10.24
C TYR A 804 18.05 -16.26 -9.12
N VAL A 805 17.96 -15.32 -8.18
CA VAL A 805 18.90 -15.17 -7.07
C VAL A 805 18.82 -16.37 -6.12
N MET A 806 19.95 -17.07 -5.96
CA MET A 806 20.15 -18.15 -5.00
C MET A 806 21.20 -17.81 -3.93
N GLY A 807 21.75 -16.61 -3.97
CA GLY A 807 22.79 -16.11 -3.09
C GLY A 807 22.22 -15.52 -1.80
N ARG A 808 23.01 -15.57 -0.71
CA ARG A 808 22.68 -14.88 0.55
C ARG A 808 22.72 -13.36 0.41
N TYR A 809 23.66 -12.87 -0.39
CA TYR A 809 23.82 -11.45 -0.71
C TYR A 809 23.76 -11.24 -2.22
N VAL A 810 23.30 -10.05 -2.62
CA VAL A 810 23.13 -9.65 -4.02
C VAL A 810 24.00 -8.43 -4.29
N ASN A 811 24.62 -8.40 -5.47
CA ASN A 811 25.26 -7.22 -6.04
C ASN A 811 24.81 -7.06 -7.49
N PHE A 812 24.78 -5.82 -7.98
CA PHE A 812 24.37 -5.48 -9.34
C PHE A 812 25.59 -4.99 -10.12
N LEU A 813 26.36 -5.89 -10.73
CA LEU A 813 27.53 -5.50 -11.52
C LEU A 813 27.08 -5.10 -12.92
N ASP A 814 27.43 -3.89 -13.34
CA ASP A 814 27.17 -3.46 -14.71
C ASP A 814 28.11 -4.15 -15.70
N SER A 815 27.60 -4.48 -16.89
CA SER A 815 28.28 -5.33 -17.88
C SER A 815 29.51 -4.70 -18.56
N ASP A 816 29.79 -3.44 -18.25
CA ASP A 816 30.98 -2.70 -18.67
C ASP A 816 31.91 -2.30 -17.52
N ASP A 817 31.56 -2.69 -16.29
CA ASP A 817 32.29 -2.41 -15.06
C ASP A 817 32.94 -3.68 -14.49
N TYR A 818 33.77 -3.55 -13.46
CA TYR A 818 34.41 -4.69 -12.81
C TYR A 818 34.70 -4.46 -11.32
N LEU A 819 34.92 -5.55 -10.58
CA LEU A 819 35.23 -5.52 -9.15
C LEU A 819 36.71 -5.78 -8.88
N SER A 820 37.24 -5.25 -7.78
CA SER A 820 38.56 -5.68 -7.26
C SER A 820 38.54 -7.15 -6.82
N GLU A 821 39.64 -7.88 -6.99
CA GLU A 821 39.73 -9.34 -6.77
C GLU A 821 39.29 -9.82 -5.38
N ASN A 822 39.40 -8.97 -4.35
CA ASN A 822 39.06 -9.29 -2.96
C ASN A 822 37.68 -8.81 -2.51
N ALA A 823 36.89 -8.19 -3.40
CA ALA A 823 35.66 -7.48 -3.03
C ALA A 823 34.62 -8.39 -2.35
N LEU A 824 34.35 -9.57 -2.93
CA LEU A 824 33.34 -10.49 -2.41
C LEU A 824 33.77 -11.12 -1.06
N GLU A 825 35.04 -11.48 -0.92
CA GLU A 825 35.55 -12.05 0.33
C GLU A 825 35.47 -11.05 1.49
N MET A 826 35.90 -9.80 1.24
CA MET A 826 35.79 -8.74 2.23
C MET A 826 34.34 -8.43 2.60
N ALA A 827 33.44 -8.39 1.60
CA ALA A 827 32.02 -8.16 1.84
C ALA A 827 31.41 -9.27 2.70
N TYR A 828 31.74 -10.53 2.41
CA TYR A 828 31.28 -11.67 3.20
C TYR A 828 31.75 -11.57 4.64
N ASN A 829 33.04 -11.35 4.86
CA ASN A 829 33.62 -11.27 6.21
C ASN A 829 33.00 -10.13 7.04
N PHE A 830 32.69 -9.00 6.41
CA PHE A 830 32.00 -7.90 7.08
C PHE A 830 30.58 -8.30 7.51
N PHE A 831 29.80 -8.91 6.62
CA PHE A 831 28.45 -9.35 6.96
C PHE A 831 28.44 -10.45 8.02
N GLU A 832 29.39 -11.38 8.03
CA GLU A 832 29.45 -12.41 9.07
C GLU A 832 29.71 -11.79 10.45
N LYS A 833 30.49 -10.70 10.51
CA LYS A 833 30.76 -9.97 11.77
C LYS A 833 29.59 -9.07 12.21
N HIS A 834 28.87 -8.47 11.26
CA HIS A 834 27.87 -7.41 11.50
C HIS A 834 26.47 -7.77 10.99
N ARG A 835 26.16 -9.08 10.96
CA ARG A 835 24.99 -9.64 10.27
C ARG A 835 23.68 -9.03 10.72
N ASP A 836 23.52 -8.80 12.01
CA ASP A 836 22.28 -8.29 12.58
C ASP A 836 22.25 -6.76 12.72
N GLU A 837 23.34 -6.08 12.34
CA GLU A 837 23.47 -4.62 12.46
C GLU A 837 23.10 -3.92 11.15
N VAL A 838 23.56 -4.46 10.01
CA VAL A 838 23.40 -3.84 8.69
C VAL A 838 22.73 -4.77 7.68
N ASP A 839 21.99 -4.16 6.76
CA ASP A 839 21.31 -4.83 5.65
C ASP A 839 21.99 -4.57 4.29
N LEU A 840 22.87 -3.57 4.27
CA LEU A 840 23.56 -3.05 3.10
C LEU A 840 25.02 -2.75 3.46
N LEU A 841 25.91 -3.08 2.53
CA LEU A 841 27.34 -2.81 2.60
C LEU A 841 27.78 -2.13 1.31
N SER A 842 28.59 -1.08 1.40
CA SER A 842 29.04 -0.32 0.24
C SER A 842 30.58 -0.32 0.12
N ILE A 843 31.07 -0.22 -1.10
CA ILE A 843 32.50 -0.14 -1.43
C ILE A 843 32.81 1.12 -2.28
N PRO A 844 34.06 1.63 -2.27
CA PRO A 844 34.49 2.79 -3.04
C PRO A 844 34.24 2.60 -4.54
N LEU A 845 33.83 3.67 -5.21
CA LEU A 845 33.69 3.72 -6.66
C LEU A 845 34.89 4.41 -7.28
N VAL A 846 35.61 3.73 -8.18
CA VAL A 846 36.79 4.24 -8.88
C VAL A 846 36.46 4.42 -10.34
N LEU A 847 36.59 5.64 -10.86
CA LEU A 847 36.35 5.91 -12.27
C LEU A 847 37.54 5.41 -13.11
N VAL A 848 37.25 4.75 -14.23
CA VAL A 848 38.27 4.24 -15.16
C VAL A 848 37.98 4.64 -16.61
N GLU A 849 38.99 4.45 -17.48
CA GLU A 849 39.01 4.79 -18.90
C GLU A 849 39.06 6.30 -19.17
N ARG A 850 37.95 6.95 -19.56
CA ARG A 850 37.93 8.39 -19.92
C ARG A 850 38.18 9.32 -18.73
N ASP A 851 37.91 8.85 -17.51
CA ASP A 851 38.01 9.63 -16.28
C ASP A 851 38.68 8.78 -15.21
N THR A 852 39.76 9.29 -14.61
CA THR A 852 40.55 8.60 -13.58
C THR A 852 40.46 9.30 -12.22
N ARG A 853 39.52 10.24 -12.07
CA ARG A 853 39.31 10.97 -10.81
C ARG A 853 38.63 10.09 -9.76
N THR A 854 38.87 10.40 -8.49
CA THR A 854 38.16 9.77 -7.38
C THR A 854 36.70 10.22 -7.36
N HIS A 855 35.79 9.28 -7.07
CA HIS A 855 34.38 9.61 -6.93
C HIS A 855 34.16 10.54 -5.72
N HIS A 856 33.29 11.53 -5.88
CA HIS A 856 33.09 12.60 -4.89
C HIS A 856 32.61 12.08 -3.52
N LEU A 857 31.92 10.93 -3.49
CA LEU A 857 31.45 10.29 -2.25
C LEU A 857 32.50 9.37 -1.59
N ASN A 858 33.71 9.24 -2.13
CA ASN A 858 34.68 8.29 -1.59
C ASN A 858 35.30 8.71 -0.25
N TYR A 859 35.05 9.94 0.25
CA TYR A 859 35.55 10.40 1.55
C TYR A 859 35.09 9.54 2.72
N LYS A 860 34.00 8.78 2.57
CA LYS A 860 33.41 7.96 3.64
C LYS A 860 34.06 6.59 3.84
N TYR A 861 34.96 6.17 2.94
CA TYR A 861 35.64 4.88 2.99
C TYR A 861 37.06 5.00 3.57
N ASP A 862 37.22 5.77 4.65
CA ASP A 862 38.48 5.95 5.37
C ASP A 862 38.92 4.68 6.13
N SER A 863 37.96 3.82 6.46
CA SER A 863 38.12 2.61 7.24
C SER A 863 36.91 1.68 7.07
N ASN A 864 37.06 0.41 7.44
CA ASN A 864 35.93 -0.52 7.50
C ASN A 864 35.07 -0.19 8.74
N LYS A 865 33.86 0.32 8.55
CA LYS A 865 32.98 0.74 9.65
C LYS A 865 31.50 0.66 9.29
N ILE A 866 30.64 0.83 10.29
CA ILE A 866 29.20 1.06 10.11
C ILE A 866 28.96 2.56 10.22
N ILE A 867 28.29 3.13 9.23
CA ILE A 867 27.83 4.52 9.24
C ILE A 867 26.41 4.54 9.79
N ASP A 868 26.17 5.37 10.81
CA ASP A 868 24.85 5.65 11.38
C ASP A 868 24.32 6.96 10.81
N LEU A 869 23.35 6.89 9.91
CA LEU A 869 22.82 8.04 9.17
C LEU A 869 22.08 9.04 10.07
N ASN A 870 21.68 8.65 11.27
CA ASN A 870 21.13 9.61 12.25
C ASN A 870 22.22 10.48 12.88
N LYS A 871 23.45 9.96 13.00
CA LYS A 871 24.59 10.67 13.59
C LYS A 871 25.46 11.34 12.53
N GLU A 872 25.57 10.71 11.37
CA GLU A 872 26.42 11.11 10.26
C GLU A 872 25.59 11.23 8.95
N PRO A 873 24.56 12.11 8.91
CA PRO A 873 23.59 12.19 7.82
C PRO A 873 24.18 12.67 6.48
N ASN A 874 25.39 13.23 6.52
CA ASN A 874 26.13 13.72 5.35
C ASN A 874 26.89 12.60 4.59
N ASN A 875 26.57 11.33 4.82
CA ASN A 875 27.16 10.18 4.11
C ASN A 875 26.13 9.48 3.21
N PRO A 876 25.62 10.14 2.14
CA PRO A 876 24.60 9.56 1.28
C PRO A 876 25.15 8.35 0.51
N GLN A 877 24.27 7.42 0.17
CA GLN A 877 24.56 6.31 -0.75
C GLN A 877 23.48 6.21 -1.82
N LEU A 878 23.89 6.25 -3.08
CA LEU A 878 22.99 6.33 -4.24
C LEU A 878 23.20 5.23 -5.27
N SER A 879 24.33 4.52 -5.23
CA SER A 879 24.67 3.47 -6.21
C SER A 879 24.27 2.11 -5.67
N ALA A 880 23.53 1.35 -6.47
CA ALA A 880 23.26 -0.06 -6.19
C ALA A 880 24.45 -0.94 -6.59
N SER A 881 25.15 -0.58 -7.68
CA SER A 881 26.28 -1.37 -8.18
C SER A 881 27.46 -1.44 -7.22
N SER A 882 27.72 -0.36 -6.47
CA SER A 882 28.75 -0.37 -5.42
C SER A 882 28.28 -0.95 -4.07
N CYS A 883 27.12 -1.63 -4.05
CA CYS A 883 26.53 -2.20 -2.84
C CYS A 883 26.36 -3.72 -2.90
N PHE A 884 26.53 -4.35 -1.73
CA PHE A 884 26.12 -5.72 -1.44
C PHE A 884 24.93 -5.66 -0.49
N ILE A 885 23.86 -6.39 -0.82
CA ILE A 885 22.55 -6.27 -0.18
C ILE A 885 22.05 -7.66 0.20
N LYS A 886 21.41 -7.83 1.37
CA LYS A 886 20.80 -9.11 1.74
C LYS A 886 19.68 -9.51 0.77
N SER A 887 19.70 -10.74 0.28
CA SER A 887 18.75 -11.19 -0.76
C SER A 887 17.29 -11.22 -0.29
N ASN A 888 17.03 -11.45 1.00
CA ASN A 888 15.68 -11.51 1.56
C ASN A 888 14.91 -10.18 1.50
N LEU A 889 15.58 -9.06 1.23
CA LEU A 889 14.93 -7.75 1.09
C LEU A 889 14.17 -7.60 -0.24
N PHE A 890 14.54 -8.38 -1.25
CA PHE A 890 13.97 -8.32 -2.61
C PHE A 890 12.66 -9.08 -2.77
N ASN A 891 12.10 -9.65 -1.70
CA ASN A 891 10.75 -10.24 -1.74
C ASN A 891 9.67 -9.18 -2.05
N ASN A 892 9.90 -7.93 -1.63
CA ASN A 892 8.93 -6.82 -1.75
C ASN A 892 9.58 -5.51 -2.27
N LEU A 893 10.85 -5.54 -2.69
CA LEU A 893 11.58 -4.36 -3.15
C LEU A 893 12.13 -4.62 -4.55
N PHE A 894 11.93 -3.65 -5.44
CA PHE A 894 12.31 -3.71 -6.85
C PHE A 894 12.87 -2.36 -7.29
N PHE A 895 13.65 -2.36 -8.37
CA PHE A 895 14.05 -1.13 -9.04
C PHE A 895 12.83 -0.44 -9.65
N SER A 896 12.75 0.87 -9.52
CA SER A 896 11.70 1.67 -10.17
C SER A 896 11.94 1.74 -11.66
N THR A 897 10.95 1.37 -12.47
CA THR A 897 10.98 1.49 -13.94
C THR A 897 10.45 2.84 -14.44
N ASP A 898 9.91 3.67 -13.53
CA ASP A 898 9.28 4.96 -13.87
C ASP A 898 10.27 6.14 -13.93
N VAL A 899 11.55 5.84 -13.70
CA VAL A 899 12.65 6.80 -13.75
C VAL A 899 13.69 6.34 -14.76
N VAL A 900 14.15 7.27 -15.58
CA VAL A 900 15.19 7.02 -16.60
C VAL A 900 16.58 6.92 -15.95
N SER A 901 16.74 7.57 -14.78
CA SER A 901 17.93 7.55 -13.94
C SER A 901 17.49 7.71 -12.48
N ALA A 902 18.29 7.17 -11.55
CA ALA A 902 18.10 7.21 -10.10
C ALA A 902 17.20 6.10 -9.52
N GLU A 903 16.87 5.09 -10.31
CA GLU A 903 16.27 3.84 -9.86
C GLU A 903 17.10 3.18 -8.74
N ASP A 904 18.44 3.24 -8.87
CA ASP A 904 19.39 2.79 -7.87
C ASP A 904 19.19 3.52 -6.55
N SER A 905 19.20 4.85 -6.61
CA SER A 905 19.09 5.69 -5.42
C SER A 905 17.74 5.49 -4.71
N ILE A 906 16.65 5.32 -5.46
CA ILE A 906 15.34 5.00 -4.89
C ILE A 906 15.40 3.68 -4.11
N LEU A 907 15.90 2.61 -4.74
CA LEU A 907 16.00 1.30 -4.09
C LEU A 907 16.87 1.36 -2.83
N ILE A 908 18.05 1.96 -2.95
CA ILE A 908 19.02 2.02 -1.86
C ILE A 908 18.47 2.82 -0.69
N ASN A 909 17.87 3.98 -0.93
CA ASN A 909 17.33 4.80 0.16
C ASN A 909 16.06 4.19 0.78
N LYS A 910 15.25 3.44 0.02
CA LYS A 910 14.18 2.61 0.60
C LYS A 910 14.71 1.54 1.56
N ILE A 911 15.85 0.94 1.25
CA ILE A 911 16.52 -0.03 2.13
C ILE A 911 17.07 0.68 3.37
N LEU A 912 17.78 1.80 3.18
CA LEU A 912 18.40 2.56 4.26
C LEU A 912 17.36 3.14 5.24
N LEU A 913 16.19 3.56 4.79
CA LEU A 913 15.12 4.06 5.66
C LEU A 913 14.61 3.03 6.69
N LYS A 914 14.89 1.73 6.51
CA LYS A 914 14.47 0.69 7.46
C LYS A 914 15.35 0.62 8.71
N ARG A 915 16.65 0.90 8.58
CA ARG A 915 17.65 0.74 9.66
C ARG A 915 18.52 1.96 9.90
N GLU A 916 18.59 2.86 8.93
CA GLU A 916 19.39 4.08 8.92
C GLU A 916 20.88 3.83 9.17
N LYS A 917 21.34 2.61 8.85
CA LYS A 917 22.72 2.16 9.02
C LYS A 917 23.16 1.31 7.84
N TYR A 918 24.42 1.48 7.44
CA TYR A 918 25.04 0.63 6.44
C TYR A 918 26.54 0.49 6.68
N GLY A 919 27.10 -0.62 6.23
CA GLY A 919 28.54 -0.84 6.29
C GLY A 919 29.28 -0.18 5.13
N VAL A 920 30.53 0.16 5.35
CA VAL A 920 31.48 0.62 4.33
C VAL A 920 32.81 -0.14 4.44
N LEU A 921 33.46 -0.42 3.31
CA LEU A 921 34.79 -1.04 3.24
C LEU A 921 35.79 -0.13 2.54
N SER A 922 37.06 -0.10 2.98
CA SER A 922 38.09 0.79 2.40
C SER A 922 39.06 0.10 1.43
N ASN A 923 39.26 -1.23 1.53
CA ASN A 923 40.35 -1.94 0.83
C ASN A 923 39.89 -2.79 -0.37
N CYS A 924 38.72 -2.50 -0.92
CA CYS A 924 38.22 -3.06 -2.15
C CYS A 924 37.51 -1.96 -2.95
N SER A 925 37.23 -2.17 -4.23
CA SER A 925 36.65 -1.12 -5.08
C SER A 925 35.77 -1.68 -6.18
N TYR A 926 34.78 -0.88 -6.56
CA TYR A 926 33.98 -1.03 -7.76
C TYR A 926 34.57 -0.11 -8.83
N TYR A 927 35.02 -0.66 -9.95
CA TYR A 927 35.59 0.11 -11.05
C TYR A 927 34.49 0.45 -12.06
N TYR A 928 34.11 1.73 -12.07
CA TYR A 928 33.07 2.28 -12.92
C TYR A 928 33.67 2.90 -14.18
N ARG A 929 33.29 2.39 -15.34
CA ARG A 929 33.84 2.76 -16.63
C ARG A 929 33.09 3.95 -17.22
N LYS A 930 33.83 5.03 -17.50
CA LYS A 930 33.34 6.09 -18.40
C LYS A 930 33.86 5.82 -19.81
N ARG A 931 33.02 5.24 -20.65
CA ARG A 931 33.34 4.86 -22.04
C ARG A 931 33.83 6.06 -22.86
N MET A 932 34.82 5.84 -23.74
CA MET A 932 35.37 6.86 -24.63
C MET A 932 34.39 7.39 -25.70
N ASP A 933 33.37 6.60 -26.06
CA ASP A 933 32.40 6.94 -27.10
C ASP A 933 31.21 7.79 -26.61
N ASN A 934 31.17 8.13 -25.31
CA ASN A 934 30.11 8.93 -24.67
C ASN A 934 28.70 8.35 -24.84
N THR A 935 28.58 7.03 -25.00
CA THR A 935 27.27 6.36 -25.21
C THR A 935 26.55 5.97 -23.93
N SER A 936 27.09 6.31 -22.75
CA SER A 936 26.46 5.95 -21.48
C SER A 936 25.16 6.72 -21.25
N THR A 937 24.18 6.10 -20.59
CA THR A 937 22.90 6.74 -20.24
C THR A 937 23.12 8.06 -19.50
N ILE A 938 24.11 8.12 -18.60
CA ILE A 938 24.43 9.32 -17.81
C ILE A 938 25.04 10.43 -18.68
N ASP A 939 25.82 10.10 -19.72
CA ASP A 939 26.39 11.11 -20.62
C ASP A 939 25.32 11.82 -21.45
N LEU A 940 24.25 11.10 -21.84
CA LEU A 940 23.19 11.61 -22.72
C LEU A 940 22.00 12.23 -21.96
N ILE A 941 21.88 12.00 -20.65
CA ILE A 941 20.64 12.32 -19.90
C ILE A 941 20.35 13.81 -19.77
N HIS A 942 21.38 14.66 -19.80
CA HIS A 942 21.21 16.10 -19.58
C HIS A 942 20.52 16.83 -20.73
N GLU A 943 20.41 16.20 -21.91
CA GLU A 943 19.65 16.71 -23.04
C GLU A 943 18.18 16.24 -23.00
N ASN A 944 17.84 15.32 -22.09
CA ASN A 944 16.51 14.77 -21.96
C ASN A 944 15.66 15.61 -20.99
N LYS A 945 14.56 16.19 -21.49
CA LYS A 945 13.59 16.94 -20.68
C LYS A 945 13.05 16.16 -19.48
N SER A 946 12.97 14.83 -19.58
CA SER A 946 12.51 13.96 -18.50
C SER A 946 13.41 14.03 -17.27
N PHE A 947 14.72 14.26 -17.44
CA PHE A 947 15.64 14.46 -16.34
C PHE A 947 15.22 15.62 -15.44
N TYR A 948 14.72 16.71 -16.02
CA TYR A 948 14.37 17.94 -15.28
C TYR A 948 12.95 17.93 -14.72
N LEU A 949 12.00 17.20 -15.30
CA LEU A 949 10.62 17.16 -14.81
C LEU A 949 10.29 15.84 -14.11
N LYS A 950 10.60 14.70 -14.73
CA LYS A 950 10.27 13.39 -14.15
C LYS A 950 11.11 13.10 -12.91
N ASN A 951 12.39 13.46 -12.85
CA ASN A 951 13.17 13.22 -11.62
C ASN A 951 12.67 14.10 -10.46
N LEU A 952 12.20 15.33 -10.70
CA LEU A 952 11.59 16.13 -9.63
C LEU A 952 10.39 15.43 -9.01
N LYS A 953 9.50 14.87 -9.85
CA LYS A 953 8.29 14.15 -9.42
C LYS A 953 8.57 12.75 -8.88
N ASN A 954 9.12 11.90 -9.74
CA ASN A 954 9.19 10.46 -9.54
C ASN A 954 10.40 10.03 -8.68
N TYR A 955 11.34 10.94 -8.42
CA TYR A 955 12.50 10.67 -7.57
C TYR A 955 12.53 11.55 -6.32
N TYR A 956 12.67 12.88 -6.43
CA TYR A 956 12.83 13.73 -5.24
C TYR A 956 11.54 13.84 -4.42
N ILE A 957 10.42 14.24 -5.04
CA ILE A 957 9.12 14.31 -4.35
C ILE A 957 8.74 12.93 -3.82
N TYR A 958 8.92 11.88 -4.63
CA TYR A 958 8.69 10.51 -4.19
C TYR A 958 9.49 10.13 -2.93
N LEU A 959 10.80 10.42 -2.87
CA LEU A 959 11.61 10.13 -1.69
C LEU A 959 11.20 10.98 -0.47
N ILE A 960 10.83 12.25 -0.68
CA ILE A 960 10.29 13.10 0.38
C ILE A 960 9.04 12.47 0.98
N GLU A 961 8.07 12.11 0.14
CA GLU A 961 6.80 11.52 0.58
C GLU A 961 7.02 10.15 1.25
N PHE A 962 7.86 9.31 0.65
CA PHE A 962 8.14 7.96 1.17
C PHE A 962 8.86 8.00 2.52
N SER A 963 9.71 9.00 2.76
CA SER A 963 10.48 9.13 4.00
C SER A 963 9.80 9.96 5.09
N MET A 964 8.66 10.58 4.78
CA MET A 964 8.03 11.56 5.68
C MET A 964 7.50 10.90 6.95
N ASN A 965 7.90 11.43 8.10
CA ASN A 965 7.37 11.04 9.41
C ASN A 965 7.10 12.30 10.25
N ASN A 966 5.89 12.44 10.80
CA ASN A 966 5.45 13.64 11.52
C ASN A 966 5.70 14.96 10.75
N ASN A 967 5.41 14.97 9.45
CA ASN A 967 5.66 16.09 8.53
C ASN A 967 7.12 16.57 8.46
N LYS A 968 8.08 15.69 8.78
CA LYS A 968 9.52 15.96 8.64
C LYS A 968 10.19 14.91 7.78
N VAL A 969 11.14 15.36 6.98
CA VAL A 969 12.01 14.51 6.16
C VAL A 969 13.30 14.22 6.95
N PRO A 970 13.71 12.94 7.08
CA PRO A 970 14.95 12.57 7.75
C PRO A 970 16.16 13.34 7.20
N LEU A 971 17.06 13.78 8.08
CA LEU A 971 18.21 14.62 7.68
C LEU A 971 19.05 13.99 6.57
N PHE A 972 19.32 12.69 6.63
CA PHE A 972 20.13 12.03 5.61
C PHE A 972 19.44 12.02 4.23
N ILE A 973 18.11 11.93 4.17
CA ILE A 973 17.36 12.05 2.91
C ILE A 973 17.47 13.47 2.35
N GLN A 974 17.42 14.49 3.21
CA GLN A 974 17.68 15.87 2.78
C GLN A 974 19.08 16.02 2.17
N TYR A 975 20.11 15.40 2.78
CA TYR A 975 21.48 15.39 2.22
C TYR A 975 21.57 14.63 0.90
N VAL A 976 20.85 13.50 0.74
CA VAL A 976 20.76 12.75 -0.53
C VAL A 976 20.17 13.62 -1.63
N ILE A 977 19.03 14.27 -1.36
CA ILE A 977 18.33 15.13 -2.33
C ILE A 977 19.23 16.30 -2.74
N ILE A 978 19.81 17.03 -1.79
CA ILE A 978 20.68 18.18 -2.10
C ILE A 978 21.96 17.75 -2.83
N TYR A 979 22.54 16.59 -2.46
CA TYR A 979 23.69 16.04 -3.17
C TYR A 979 23.36 15.76 -4.63
N ASP A 980 22.22 15.17 -4.93
CA ASP A 980 21.88 14.82 -6.31
C ASP A 980 21.36 16.01 -7.13
N LEU A 981 20.55 16.88 -6.50
CA LEU A 981 19.97 18.07 -7.12
C LEU A 981 21.03 19.02 -7.69
N GLN A 982 22.25 19.02 -7.13
CA GLN A 982 23.36 19.85 -7.62
C GLN A 982 23.71 19.58 -9.09
N TRP A 983 23.50 18.36 -9.59
CA TRP A 983 23.78 18.00 -10.98
C TRP A 983 22.82 18.68 -11.94
N MET A 984 21.58 18.90 -11.48
CA MET A 984 20.57 19.64 -12.21
C MET A 984 20.87 21.14 -12.13
N THR A 985 21.12 21.67 -10.92
CA THR A 985 21.32 23.10 -10.68
C THR A 985 22.69 23.64 -11.06
N SER A 986 23.62 22.80 -11.54
CA SER A 986 24.91 23.26 -12.06
C SER A 986 24.90 23.52 -13.57
N LYS A 987 23.81 23.20 -14.27
CA LYS A 987 23.74 23.28 -15.73
C LYS A 987 23.48 24.71 -16.22
N THR A 988 24.10 25.05 -17.34
CA THR A 988 23.94 26.35 -18.00
C THR A 988 22.83 26.35 -19.04
N PHE A 989 22.28 25.19 -19.39
CA PHE A 989 21.17 25.05 -20.33
C PHE A 989 20.19 23.99 -19.82
N ILE A 990 18.91 24.20 -20.06
CA ILE A 990 17.82 23.26 -19.73
C ILE A 990 16.94 23.13 -20.98
N PRO A 991 16.72 21.92 -21.51
CA PRO A 991 15.91 21.68 -22.72
C PRO A 991 14.40 21.67 -22.41
N LEU A 992 13.90 22.73 -21.76
CA LEU A 992 12.48 22.90 -21.41
C LEU A 992 11.91 24.15 -22.09
N ASN A 993 10.66 24.07 -22.55
CA ASN A 993 9.92 25.23 -23.05
C ASN A 993 9.43 26.15 -21.90
N ASP A 994 8.83 27.30 -22.20
CA ASP A 994 8.44 28.27 -21.16
C ASP A 994 7.38 27.76 -20.18
N TYR A 995 6.49 26.86 -20.60
CA TYR A 995 5.51 26.23 -19.71
C TYR A 995 6.17 25.19 -18.81
N GLU A 996 6.98 24.31 -19.41
CA GLU A 996 7.75 23.29 -18.70
C GLU A 996 8.76 23.91 -17.71
N LEU A 997 9.36 25.05 -18.05
CA LEU A 997 10.25 25.79 -17.14
C LEU A 997 9.51 26.34 -15.93
N LYS A 998 8.28 26.84 -16.11
CA LYS A 998 7.46 27.26 -14.95
C LYS A 998 7.23 26.08 -14.04
N GLU A 999 6.77 24.95 -14.60
CA GLU A 999 6.54 23.69 -13.90
C GLU A 999 7.77 23.23 -13.11
N PHE A 1000 8.95 23.22 -13.75
CA PHE A 1000 10.23 22.93 -13.14
C PHE A 1000 10.48 23.77 -11.87
N TRP A 1001 10.31 25.10 -11.96
CA TRP A 1001 10.56 26.00 -10.83
C TRP A 1001 9.63 25.74 -9.65
N ILE A 1002 8.38 25.38 -9.91
CA ILE A 1002 7.40 25.09 -8.87
C ILE A 1002 7.80 23.85 -8.09
N TYR A 1003 8.12 22.75 -8.79
CA TYR A 1003 8.56 21.53 -8.11
C TYR A 1003 9.88 21.73 -7.38
N LEU A 1004 10.82 22.47 -7.97
CA LEU A 1004 12.08 22.78 -7.31
C LEU A 1004 11.85 23.54 -6.00
N LYS A 1005 10.99 24.57 -5.99
CA LYS A 1005 10.63 25.31 -4.77
C LYS A 1005 9.94 24.42 -3.74
N TYR A 1006 9.02 23.56 -4.19
CA TYR A 1006 8.35 22.59 -3.32
C TYR A 1006 9.35 21.65 -2.65
N ILE A 1007 10.26 21.04 -3.41
CA ILE A 1007 11.32 20.17 -2.88
C ILE A 1007 12.17 20.91 -1.86
N LEU A 1008 12.61 22.13 -2.18
CA LEU A 1008 13.46 22.94 -1.30
C LEU A 1008 12.78 23.32 0.02
N SER A 1009 11.44 23.41 0.07
CA SER A 1009 10.71 23.70 1.30
C SER A 1009 10.84 22.60 2.38
N PHE A 1010 11.23 21.38 1.99
CA PHE A 1010 11.47 20.25 2.92
C PHE A 1010 12.94 20.09 3.31
N ILE A 1011 13.82 20.96 2.82
CA ILE A 1011 15.25 20.93 3.10
C ILE A 1011 15.60 22.01 4.11
N ASP A 1012 16.35 21.68 5.14
CA ASP A 1012 16.83 22.63 6.14
C ASP A 1012 17.95 23.53 5.59
N GLU A 1013 18.00 24.79 6.06
CA GLU A 1013 19.04 25.76 5.63
C GLU A 1013 20.45 25.24 5.92
N ASP A 1014 20.62 24.62 7.09
CA ASP A 1014 21.90 24.06 7.52
C ASP A 1014 22.34 22.90 6.63
N VAL A 1015 21.41 22.11 6.10
CA VAL A 1015 21.74 21.03 5.14
C VAL A 1015 22.30 21.64 3.86
N ILE A 1016 21.66 22.68 3.29
CA ILE A 1016 22.14 23.36 2.08
C ILE A 1016 23.52 24.01 2.32
N MET A 1017 23.68 24.69 3.45
CA MET A 1017 24.92 25.41 3.78
C MET A 1017 26.10 24.49 4.11
N ASN A 1018 25.87 23.47 4.93
CA ASN A 1018 26.92 22.58 5.42
C ASN A 1018 27.22 21.43 4.46
N ASN A 1019 26.46 21.27 3.36
CA ASN A 1019 26.76 20.26 2.36
C ASN A 1019 28.06 20.62 1.60
N PHE A 1020 29.17 19.99 1.98
CA PHE A 1020 30.48 20.22 1.38
C PHE A 1020 30.60 19.66 -0.06
N ASN A 1021 29.65 18.82 -0.51
CA ASN A 1021 29.63 18.34 -1.88
C ASN A 1021 29.28 19.46 -2.88
N ILE A 1022 28.45 20.43 -2.47
CA ILE A 1022 28.22 21.65 -3.24
C ILE A 1022 29.39 22.62 -3.01
N LYS A 1023 30.39 22.58 -3.89
CA LYS A 1023 31.59 23.44 -3.78
C LYS A 1023 31.30 24.92 -4.04
N SER A 1024 30.34 25.21 -4.93
CA SER A 1024 29.98 26.59 -5.29
C SER A 1024 29.19 27.25 -4.17
N LYS A 1025 29.82 28.21 -3.48
CA LYS A 1025 29.13 29.07 -2.51
C LYS A 1025 27.93 29.78 -3.13
N ILE A 1026 28.07 30.21 -4.39
CA ILE A 1026 27.00 30.86 -5.16
C ILE A 1026 25.81 29.92 -5.33
N ASN A 1027 26.02 28.63 -5.58
CA ASN A 1027 24.92 27.67 -5.79
C ASN A 1027 24.17 27.41 -4.49
N LYS A 1028 24.87 27.35 -3.36
CA LYS A 1028 24.23 27.28 -2.03
C LYS A 1028 23.35 28.50 -1.78
N MET A 1029 23.89 29.70 -2.04
CA MET A 1029 23.15 30.96 -1.89
C MET A 1029 21.93 31.01 -2.81
N PHE A 1030 22.05 30.50 -4.04
CA PHE A 1030 20.95 30.39 -5.00
C PHE A 1030 19.86 29.41 -4.55
N LEU A 1031 20.22 28.22 -4.07
CA LEU A 1031 19.25 27.25 -3.53
C LEU A 1031 18.51 27.82 -2.31
N LEU A 1032 19.21 28.56 -1.44
CA LEU A 1032 18.59 29.25 -0.31
C LEU A 1032 17.67 30.40 -0.76
N TYR A 1033 18.07 31.17 -1.77
CA TYR A 1033 17.23 32.20 -2.39
C TYR A 1033 15.93 31.61 -2.94
N LEU A 1034 16.00 30.46 -3.64
CA LEU A 1034 14.81 29.80 -4.18
C LEU A 1034 13.91 29.20 -3.09
N ARG A 1035 14.50 28.76 -1.99
CA ARG A 1035 13.80 28.15 -0.84
C ARG A 1035 12.99 29.17 -0.05
N ASN A 1036 13.52 30.37 0.15
CA ASN A 1036 13.03 31.28 1.18
C ASN A 1036 12.06 32.34 0.61
N ASP A 1037 10.81 32.30 1.04
CA ASP A 1037 9.79 33.27 0.64
C ASP A 1037 9.95 34.63 1.36
N SER A 1038 10.72 34.70 2.45
CA SER A 1038 10.97 35.93 3.22
C SER A 1038 12.46 36.30 3.19
N MET A 1039 12.82 37.15 2.23
CA MET A 1039 14.18 37.67 2.08
C MET A 1039 14.29 39.02 2.80
N GLU A 1040 15.32 39.17 3.63
CA GLU A 1040 15.54 40.42 4.37
C GLU A 1040 16.70 41.22 3.78
N TYR A 1041 16.46 42.51 3.52
CA TYR A 1041 17.51 43.44 3.13
C TYR A 1041 18.03 44.17 4.37
N LYS A 1042 19.27 43.86 4.78
CA LYS A 1042 19.94 44.60 5.86
C LYS A 1042 20.77 45.75 5.27
N MET A 1043 20.45 46.96 5.71
CA MET A 1043 21.15 48.17 5.32
C MET A 1043 22.36 48.44 6.23
N GLU A 1044 23.49 48.77 5.64
CA GLU A 1044 24.68 49.26 6.33
C GLU A 1044 25.10 50.62 5.73
N GLU A 1045 26.07 51.31 6.35
CA GLU A 1045 26.38 52.71 6.03
C GLU A 1045 26.68 52.93 4.53
N ASN A 1046 27.43 52.01 3.90
CA ASN A 1046 27.81 52.01 2.48
C ASN A 1046 27.63 50.64 1.80
N ASN A 1047 26.64 49.85 2.22
CA ASN A 1047 26.41 48.51 1.69
C ASN A 1047 24.96 48.05 1.91
N VAL A 1048 24.52 47.07 1.10
CA VAL A 1048 23.26 46.35 1.29
C VAL A 1048 23.57 44.86 1.32
N LEU A 1049 23.06 44.17 2.34
CA LEU A 1049 23.17 42.73 2.49
C LEU A 1049 21.80 42.09 2.26
N LEU A 1050 21.76 41.03 1.46
CA LEU A 1050 20.60 40.16 1.31
C LEU A 1050 20.75 39.00 2.29
N LYS A 1051 19.74 38.73 3.11
CA LYS A 1051 19.77 37.71 4.16
C LYS A 1051 18.60 36.72 4.07
N SER A 1052 18.91 35.47 4.38
CA SER A 1052 17.98 34.46 4.91
C SER A 1052 18.12 34.43 6.42
N LYS A 1053 17.08 33.99 7.14
CA LYS A 1053 16.97 33.88 8.61
C LYS A 1053 18.32 33.92 9.36
N ASN A 1054 19.24 32.99 9.03
CA ASN A 1054 20.55 32.88 9.68
C ASN A 1054 21.79 33.15 8.79
N SER A 1055 21.61 33.41 7.48
CA SER A 1055 22.71 33.45 6.50
C SER A 1055 22.71 34.70 5.62
N ILE A 1056 23.90 35.23 5.30
CA ILE A 1056 24.07 36.28 4.29
C ILE A 1056 24.07 35.61 2.91
N LEU A 1057 23.03 35.91 2.12
CA LEU A 1057 22.79 35.37 0.79
C LEU A 1057 23.41 36.19 -0.33
N ASP A 1058 23.61 37.49 -0.15
CA ASP A 1058 24.34 38.31 -1.10
C ASP A 1058 24.86 39.60 -0.46
N ASN A 1059 25.93 40.16 -1.02
CA ASN A 1059 26.56 41.39 -0.57
C ASN A 1059 26.82 42.31 -1.76
N LEU A 1060 26.01 43.36 -1.89
CA LEU A 1060 25.98 44.19 -3.07
C LEU A 1060 27.31 44.91 -3.34
N LYS A 1061 28.04 45.31 -2.29
CA LYS A 1061 29.37 45.96 -2.40
C LYS A 1061 30.46 45.04 -2.96
N GLN A 1062 30.29 43.71 -2.88
CA GLN A 1062 31.27 42.75 -3.40
C GLN A 1062 31.15 42.52 -4.91
N HIS A 1063 30.09 43.04 -5.54
CA HIS A 1063 29.85 42.84 -6.96
C HIS A 1063 30.63 43.82 -7.84
N THR A 1064 31.08 43.31 -8.97
CA THR A 1064 31.72 44.07 -10.04
C THR A 1064 30.67 44.52 -11.06
N LEU A 1065 30.72 45.79 -11.47
CA LEU A 1065 29.98 46.28 -12.64
C LEU A 1065 30.84 46.03 -13.89
N TRP A 1066 30.35 45.20 -14.79
CA TRP A 1066 31.04 44.87 -16.03
C TRP A 1066 30.52 45.73 -17.17
N ILE A 1067 31.41 46.28 -17.98
CA ILE A 1067 31.06 47.01 -19.19
C ILE A 1067 31.32 46.11 -20.40
N LYS A 1068 30.26 45.83 -21.16
CA LYS A 1068 30.27 44.94 -22.32
C LYS A 1068 30.48 45.71 -23.63
N HIS A 1069 29.85 46.88 -23.75
CA HIS A 1069 29.98 47.73 -24.92
C HIS A 1069 29.98 49.20 -24.53
N MET A 1070 30.75 50.01 -25.26
CA MET A 1070 30.81 51.46 -25.06
C MET A 1070 30.91 52.19 -26.39
N ASP A 1071 30.11 53.24 -26.56
CA ASP A 1071 30.27 54.14 -27.71
C ASP A 1071 29.82 55.58 -27.40
N ILE A 1072 30.25 56.53 -28.23
CA ILE A 1072 29.76 57.92 -28.19
C ILE A 1072 28.82 58.14 -29.38
N GLU A 1073 27.53 58.33 -29.10
CA GLU A 1073 26.49 58.63 -30.09
C GLU A 1073 26.07 60.10 -29.93
N GLY A 1074 26.56 60.98 -30.83
CA GLY A 1074 26.33 62.42 -30.74
C GLY A 1074 27.04 63.03 -29.52
N ASN A 1075 26.27 63.61 -28.60
CA ASN A 1075 26.77 64.05 -27.29
C ASN A 1075 26.57 62.99 -26.20
N ASN A 1076 26.15 61.75 -26.46
CA ASN A 1076 25.88 60.78 -25.39
C ASN A 1076 26.94 59.67 -25.31
N LEU A 1077 27.41 59.36 -24.11
CA LEU A 1077 28.12 58.12 -23.81
C LEU A 1077 27.10 57.02 -23.60
N LYS A 1078 27.10 56.03 -24.47
CA LYS A 1078 26.28 54.82 -24.34
C LYS A 1078 27.15 53.72 -23.75
N LEU A 1079 26.74 53.20 -22.60
CA LEU A 1079 27.36 52.06 -21.93
C LEU A 1079 26.36 50.92 -21.88
N GLU A 1080 26.71 49.76 -22.44
CA GLU A 1080 26.04 48.50 -22.11
C GLU A 1080 26.84 47.84 -21.00
N CYS A 1081 26.22 47.68 -19.85
CA CYS A 1081 26.87 47.17 -18.64
C CYS A 1081 26.02 46.09 -17.99
N PHE A 1082 26.64 45.26 -17.15
CA PHE A 1082 25.93 44.26 -16.38
C PHE A 1082 26.50 44.06 -14.98
N ILE A 1083 25.65 43.63 -14.07
CA ILE A 1083 26.01 43.22 -12.71
C ILE A 1083 25.41 41.85 -12.41
N ASN A 1084 26.19 40.97 -11.79
CA ASN A 1084 25.73 39.64 -11.41
C ASN A 1084 25.35 39.68 -9.94
N THR A 1085 24.06 39.64 -9.60
CA THR A 1085 23.63 39.75 -8.20
C THR A 1085 22.29 39.03 -7.95
N LEU A 1086 22.03 38.62 -6.70
CA LEU A 1086 20.74 38.06 -6.28
C LEU A 1086 19.73 39.14 -5.85
N PHE A 1087 20.14 40.41 -5.86
CA PHE A 1087 19.25 41.55 -5.64
C PHE A 1087 18.29 41.71 -6.83
N ASP A 1088 17.08 42.18 -6.56
CA ASP A 1088 16.08 42.44 -7.60
C ASP A 1088 16.50 43.65 -8.45
N SER A 1089 16.48 43.48 -9.78
CA SER A 1089 16.84 44.53 -10.73
C SER A 1089 15.91 45.74 -10.69
N SER A 1090 14.64 45.59 -10.29
CA SER A 1090 13.72 46.72 -10.18
C SER A 1090 14.18 47.75 -9.17
N TYR A 1091 15.03 47.34 -8.21
CA TYR A 1091 15.60 48.22 -7.19
C TYR A 1091 17.01 48.70 -7.53
N LEU A 1092 17.57 48.36 -8.70
CA LEU A 1092 18.93 48.74 -9.10
C LEU A 1092 18.92 49.81 -10.19
N SER A 1093 19.72 50.86 -10.00
CA SER A 1093 20.00 51.85 -11.05
C SER A 1093 21.46 52.22 -11.11
N ILE A 1094 21.93 52.60 -12.29
CA ILE A 1094 23.33 52.99 -12.53
C ILE A 1094 23.33 54.49 -12.80
N GLN A 1095 24.16 55.25 -12.07
CA GLN A 1095 24.30 56.68 -12.31
C GLN A 1095 25.75 57.01 -12.68
N ALA A 1096 25.89 58.05 -13.51
CA ALA A 1096 27.17 58.64 -13.83
C ALA A 1096 27.32 59.96 -13.06
N ILE A 1097 28.43 60.09 -12.35
CA ILE A 1097 28.83 61.31 -11.67
C ILE A 1097 29.74 62.08 -12.61
N LYS A 1098 29.27 63.25 -13.07
CA LYS A 1098 30.03 64.12 -13.97
C LYS A 1098 30.83 65.13 -13.15
N HIS A 1099 32.10 65.30 -13.50
CA HIS A 1099 32.94 66.35 -12.96
C HIS A 1099 33.25 67.38 -14.04
N TYR A 1100 32.93 68.64 -13.78
CA TYR A 1100 33.22 69.76 -14.68
C TYR A 1100 34.50 70.50 -14.27
N SER A 1101 35.11 71.22 -15.20
CA SER A 1101 36.38 71.94 -14.94
C SER A 1101 36.29 73.03 -13.84
N ASN A 1102 35.08 73.45 -13.45
CA ASN A 1102 34.83 74.50 -12.45
C ASN A 1102 34.11 73.93 -11.21
N LYS A 1103 34.71 73.02 -10.43
CA LYS A 1103 34.28 72.54 -9.08
C LYS A 1103 32.82 72.09 -8.86
N TYR A 1104 31.92 72.18 -9.83
CA TYR A 1104 30.53 71.71 -9.74
C TYR A 1104 30.46 70.21 -10.07
N HIS A 1105 29.74 69.47 -9.22
CA HIS A 1105 29.33 68.09 -9.44
C HIS A 1105 27.88 68.11 -9.87
N ASP A 1106 27.56 67.61 -11.06
CA ASP A 1106 26.17 67.26 -11.40
C ASP A 1106 26.04 65.74 -11.42
N GLU A 1107 25.18 65.22 -10.55
CA GLU A 1107 24.73 63.84 -10.63
C GLU A 1107 23.66 63.75 -11.71
N VAL A 1108 23.97 63.07 -12.81
CA VAL A 1108 22.99 62.83 -13.87
C VAL A 1108 22.59 61.36 -13.81
N THR A 1109 21.31 61.15 -13.51
CA THR A 1109 20.66 59.85 -13.65
C THR A 1109 20.62 59.51 -15.13
N GLY A 1110 21.20 58.37 -15.51
CA GLY A 1110 21.02 57.85 -16.86
C GLY A 1110 19.54 57.53 -17.08
N PHE A 1111 18.99 57.94 -18.21
CA PHE A 1111 17.63 57.55 -18.59
C PHE A 1111 17.65 56.14 -19.16
N ASP A 1112 16.85 55.25 -18.58
CA ASP A 1112 16.63 53.88 -19.07
C ASP A 1112 16.01 53.96 -20.47
N TYR A 1113 16.62 53.31 -21.46
CA TYR A 1113 15.98 52.99 -22.73
C TYR A 1113 16.13 51.49 -22.94
N GLU A 1114 14.96 50.83 -22.96
CA GLU A 1114 14.76 49.41 -23.17
C GLU A 1114 15.37 48.52 -22.07
N ASP A 1115 14.51 48.09 -21.14
CA ASP A 1115 14.65 46.78 -20.50
C ASP A 1115 14.60 45.72 -21.62
N SER A 1116 15.72 45.52 -22.30
CA SER A 1116 15.96 44.22 -22.88
C SER A 1116 16.19 43.30 -21.69
N GLU A 1117 15.11 42.68 -21.21
CA GLU A 1117 15.20 41.36 -20.58
C GLU A 1117 15.84 40.42 -21.60
N LEU A 1118 17.14 40.56 -21.84
CA LEU A 1118 17.95 39.46 -22.29
C LEU A 1118 18.02 38.53 -21.10
N GLN A 1119 16.94 37.75 -20.95
CA GLN A 1119 16.99 36.37 -20.51
C GLN A 1119 18.00 35.63 -21.41
N ASP A 1120 19.29 35.95 -21.28
CA ASP A 1120 20.33 35.00 -21.66
C ASP A 1120 20.20 33.88 -20.62
N LYS A 1121 19.30 32.94 -20.92
CA LYS A 1121 18.90 31.78 -20.15
C LYS A 1121 20.13 30.89 -19.90
N LYS A 1122 21.01 31.31 -18.99
CA LYS A 1122 22.09 30.51 -18.38
C LYS A 1122 21.67 30.15 -16.95
N LEU A 1123 20.55 29.42 -16.89
CA LEU A 1123 19.49 29.54 -15.88
C LEU A 1123 19.82 29.14 -14.43
N LEU A 1124 20.91 28.40 -14.14
CA LEU A 1124 21.07 27.76 -12.81
C LEU A 1124 22.41 28.00 -12.09
N ASN A 1125 23.44 28.60 -12.74
CA ASN A 1125 24.80 28.62 -12.17
C ASN A 1125 25.52 29.98 -12.21
N ILE A 1126 24.81 31.09 -12.46
CA ILE A 1126 25.36 32.46 -12.43
C ILE A 1126 24.40 33.33 -11.61
N PRO A 1127 24.89 34.21 -10.71
CA PRO A 1127 24.03 35.23 -10.10
C PRO A 1127 23.35 36.01 -11.22
N TRP A 1128 22.08 36.38 -11.06
CA TRP A 1128 21.25 36.93 -12.13
C TRP A 1128 22.01 38.08 -12.81
N GLN A 1129 22.32 37.88 -14.08
CA GLN A 1129 23.11 38.84 -14.86
C GLN A 1129 22.14 39.91 -15.35
N TYR A 1130 22.15 41.06 -14.71
CA TYR A 1130 21.30 42.17 -15.11
C TYR A 1130 22.05 43.06 -16.07
N ILE A 1131 21.65 43.05 -17.34
CA ILE A 1131 22.21 43.91 -18.38
C ILE A 1131 21.39 45.21 -18.40
N LYS A 1132 22.08 46.36 -18.30
CA LYS A 1132 21.50 47.68 -18.51
C LYS A 1132 22.28 48.43 -19.57
N THR A 1133 21.55 48.99 -20.53
CA THR A 1133 22.10 49.99 -21.45
C THR A 1133 21.79 51.37 -20.90
N VAL A 1134 22.83 52.15 -20.61
CA VAL A 1134 22.70 53.47 -20.00
C VAL A 1134 23.31 54.51 -20.93
N ARG A 1135 22.56 55.60 -21.18
CA ARG A 1135 23.03 56.74 -21.97
C ARG A 1135 23.24 57.94 -21.07
N PHE A 1136 24.42 58.55 -21.17
CA PHE A 1136 24.79 59.73 -20.40
C PHE A 1136 25.16 60.88 -21.31
N ASP A 1137 24.55 62.05 -21.12
CA ASP A 1137 24.89 63.25 -21.89
C ASP A 1137 26.31 63.76 -21.55
N LEU A 1138 27.22 63.61 -22.50
CA LEU A 1138 28.54 64.20 -22.53
C LEU A 1138 28.46 65.62 -23.13
N ASP A 1139 28.40 66.65 -22.28
CA ASP A 1139 28.86 67.97 -22.70
C ASP A 1139 30.40 67.94 -22.80
N LEU A 1140 30.91 67.40 -23.91
CA LEU A 1140 32.34 67.21 -24.21
C LEU A 1140 33.16 68.52 -24.18
N LYS A 1141 32.51 69.68 -24.08
CA LYS A 1141 33.18 70.98 -23.89
C LYS A 1141 33.48 71.29 -22.42
N LYS A 1142 32.76 70.66 -21.47
CA LYS A 1142 32.85 70.99 -20.04
C LYS A 1142 33.22 69.80 -19.15
N VAL A 1143 32.82 68.58 -19.50
CA VAL A 1143 33.06 67.37 -18.70
C VAL A 1143 34.55 67.01 -18.71
N VAL A 1144 35.08 66.71 -17.52
CA VAL A 1144 36.49 66.38 -17.26
C VAL A 1144 36.65 64.92 -16.83
N SER A 1145 35.75 64.42 -15.99
CA SER A 1145 35.73 63.01 -15.61
C SER A 1145 34.32 62.50 -15.37
N ILE A 1146 34.17 61.19 -15.50
CA ILE A 1146 32.92 60.46 -15.30
C ILE A 1146 33.20 59.24 -14.43
N GLY A 1147 32.65 59.23 -13.23
CA GLY A 1147 32.59 58.03 -12.39
C GLY A 1147 31.25 57.32 -12.54
N LEU A 1148 31.23 55.99 -12.43
CA LEU A 1148 29.98 55.24 -12.37
C LEU A 1148 29.72 54.76 -10.94
N ASN A 1149 28.46 54.83 -10.51
CA ASN A 1149 27.99 54.21 -9.29
C ASN A 1149 26.74 53.38 -9.58
N VAL A 1150 26.42 52.49 -8.64
CA VAL A 1150 25.15 51.76 -8.66
C VAL A 1150 24.40 52.12 -7.38
N ASN A 1151 23.09 52.29 -7.52
CA ASN A 1151 22.21 52.72 -6.44
C ASN A 1151 21.15 51.65 -6.23
N TYR A 1152 20.94 51.33 -4.96
CA TYR A 1152 19.86 50.47 -4.53
C TYR A 1152 18.71 51.31 -3.98
N HIS A 1153 17.51 51.11 -4.52
CA HIS A 1153 16.28 51.82 -4.16
C HIS A 1153 15.48 50.99 -3.17
N ILE A 1154 15.14 51.55 -2.02
CA ILE A 1154 14.32 50.88 -1.00
C ILE A 1154 12.87 51.29 -1.20
N ASN A 1155 12.00 50.32 -1.44
CA ASN A 1155 10.56 50.52 -1.38
C ASN A 1155 10.10 50.29 0.06
N LYS A 1156 9.65 51.32 0.77
CA LYS A 1156 8.84 51.12 1.97
C LYS A 1156 7.39 51.11 1.50
N ASP A 1157 6.79 49.92 1.49
CA ASP A 1157 5.35 49.63 1.40
C ASP A 1157 4.51 50.48 0.43
N ASN A 1158 4.02 49.83 -0.63
CA ASN A 1158 2.88 50.26 -1.45
C ASN A 1158 2.87 51.74 -1.92
N GLY A 1159 3.46 51.96 -3.10
CA GLY A 1159 2.84 52.90 -4.06
C GLY A 1159 3.43 54.30 -4.18
N ASP A 1160 4.54 54.64 -3.53
CA ASP A 1160 5.19 55.94 -3.74
C ASP A 1160 6.71 55.83 -3.82
N MET A 1161 7.27 55.99 -5.03
CA MET A 1161 8.71 56.17 -5.27
C MET A 1161 9.17 57.56 -4.77
N ASN A 1162 8.99 57.85 -3.48
CA ASN A 1162 9.54 59.05 -2.86
C ASN A 1162 10.93 58.74 -2.29
N ARG A 1163 11.93 59.19 -3.07
CA ARG A 1163 13.38 59.20 -2.82
C ARG A 1163 13.78 59.60 -1.40
N TYR A 1164 13.83 58.70 -0.42
CA TYR A 1164 14.40 59.08 0.89
C TYR A 1164 15.32 58.07 1.59
N ASN A 1165 15.71 56.95 0.97
CA ASN A 1165 16.87 56.15 1.42
C ASN A 1165 17.61 55.48 0.25
N LEU A 1166 18.23 56.29 -0.61
CA LEU A 1166 19.17 55.81 -1.64
C LEU A 1166 20.51 55.45 -0.99
N LYS A 1167 20.92 54.17 -1.09
CA LYS A 1167 22.29 53.77 -0.76
C LYS A 1167 23.12 53.71 -2.02
N LYS A 1168 24.12 54.59 -2.08
CA LYS A 1168 25.09 54.68 -3.18
C LYS A 1168 26.24 53.73 -2.89
N PHE A 1169 26.61 52.92 -3.87
CA PHE A 1169 27.83 52.13 -3.79
C PHE A 1169 28.65 52.27 -5.07
N TYR A 1170 29.97 52.19 -4.89
CA TYR A 1170 30.95 52.30 -5.95
C TYR A 1170 31.51 50.89 -6.21
N PRO A 1171 30.92 50.11 -7.14
CA PRO A 1171 31.45 48.80 -7.45
C PRO A 1171 32.81 48.92 -8.14
N GLU A 1172 33.59 47.85 -8.10
CA GLU A 1172 34.71 47.68 -9.02
C GLU A 1172 34.18 47.66 -10.45
N ILE A 1173 34.79 48.41 -11.37
CA ILE A 1173 34.39 48.41 -12.78
C ILE A 1173 35.40 47.58 -13.58
N LYS A 1174 34.89 46.59 -14.32
CA LYS A 1174 35.68 45.77 -15.26
C LYS A 1174 35.13 45.86 -16.66
N PHE A 1175 35.98 45.52 -17.63
CA PHE A 1175 35.66 45.56 -19.05
C PHE A 1175 35.66 44.15 -19.60
N LYS A 1176 34.63 43.80 -20.36
CA LYS A 1176 34.56 42.52 -21.06
C LYS A 1176 35.34 42.64 -22.37
N ASP A 1177 36.14 41.63 -22.68
CA ASP A 1177 37.02 41.62 -23.84
C ASP A 1177 37.93 42.86 -23.89
N ASP A 1178 38.39 43.27 -25.08
CA ASP A 1178 39.27 44.42 -25.27
C ASP A 1178 38.49 45.75 -25.46
N CYS A 1179 37.24 45.82 -24.97
CA CYS A 1179 36.32 46.92 -25.29
C CYS A 1179 36.85 48.30 -24.83
N LEU A 1180 37.55 48.37 -23.70
CA LEU A 1180 38.17 49.62 -23.21
C LEU A 1180 39.26 50.11 -24.16
N ASN A 1181 40.16 49.22 -24.57
CA ASN A 1181 41.28 49.56 -25.45
C ASN A 1181 40.77 49.98 -26.84
N HIS A 1182 39.76 49.28 -27.36
CA HIS A 1182 39.11 49.64 -28.61
C HIS A 1182 38.46 51.03 -28.53
N PHE A 1183 37.69 51.28 -27.47
CA PHE A 1183 37.02 52.56 -27.23
C PHE A 1183 38.03 53.72 -27.10
N ILE A 1184 39.06 53.57 -26.26
CA ILE A 1184 40.12 54.57 -26.09
C ILE A 1184 40.83 54.85 -27.43
N THR A 1185 41.19 53.81 -28.18
CA THR A 1185 41.91 53.97 -29.46
C THR A 1185 41.04 54.67 -30.51
N LYS A 1186 39.77 54.26 -30.64
CA LYS A 1186 38.79 54.85 -31.58
C LYS A 1186 38.67 56.36 -31.38
N TYR A 1187 38.50 56.80 -30.13
CA TYR A 1187 38.25 58.22 -29.84
C TYR A 1187 39.52 59.06 -29.68
N ASN A 1188 40.65 58.47 -29.28
CA ASN A 1188 41.95 59.13 -29.34
C ASN A 1188 42.31 59.55 -30.78
N ASN A 1189 42.00 58.70 -31.76
CA ASN A 1189 42.20 59.00 -33.18
C ASN A 1189 41.26 60.11 -33.70
N GLN A 1190 40.15 60.36 -33.03
CA GLN A 1190 39.18 61.43 -33.34
C GLN A 1190 39.45 62.73 -32.54
N GLY A 1191 40.61 62.84 -31.88
CA GLY A 1191 41.01 64.05 -31.15
C GLY A 1191 40.42 64.18 -29.74
N ILE A 1192 39.81 63.13 -29.20
CA ILE A 1192 39.29 63.07 -27.83
C ILE A 1192 40.19 62.15 -27.01
N SER A 1193 40.95 62.71 -26.06
CA SER A 1193 41.82 61.93 -25.19
C SER A 1193 41.03 61.30 -24.05
N ILE A 1194 41.00 59.96 -23.98
CA ILE A 1194 40.29 59.20 -22.95
C ILE A 1194 41.25 58.28 -22.20
N THR A 1195 41.17 58.25 -20.87
CA THR A 1195 41.86 57.26 -20.02
C THR A 1195 40.94 56.78 -18.90
N PHE A 1196 41.10 55.55 -18.44
CA PHE A 1196 40.33 55.01 -17.31
C PHE A 1196 41.25 54.78 -16.10
N GLU A 1197 40.97 55.44 -14.98
CA GLU A 1197 41.75 55.35 -13.73
C GLU A 1197 40.82 55.44 -12.51
N LYS A 1198 41.07 54.62 -11.46
CA LYS A 1198 40.30 54.59 -10.20
C LYS A 1198 38.76 54.57 -10.39
N ASN A 1199 38.24 53.68 -11.25
CA ASN A 1199 36.80 53.58 -11.59
C ASN A 1199 36.19 54.85 -12.24
N MET A 1200 37.01 55.69 -12.85
CA MET A 1200 36.57 56.89 -13.57
C MET A 1200 37.16 56.97 -14.97
N PHE A 1201 36.34 57.41 -15.93
CA PHE A 1201 36.78 57.84 -17.25
C PHE A 1201 37.20 59.30 -17.20
N LEU A 1202 38.44 59.58 -17.57
CA LEU A 1202 38.97 60.93 -17.77
C LEU A 1202 38.86 61.28 -19.24
N ILE A 1203 38.22 62.40 -19.56
CA ILE A 1203 37.93 62.80 -20.94
C ILE A 1203 38.41 64.23 -21.16
N SER A 1204 39.22 64.45 -22.20
CA SER A 1204 39.71 65.78 -22.56
C SER A 1204 39.96 65.93 -24.06
N LYS A 1205 39.57 67.06 -24.65
CA LYS A 1205 39.98 67.45 -26.01
C LYS A 1205 41.43 67.96 -26.12
N ASN A 1206 42.12 68.13 -24.99
CA ASN A 1206 43.50 68.62 -24.94
C ASN A 1206 44.39 67.67 -24.12
N LYS A 1207 45.34 67.00 -24.80
CA LYS A 1207 46.27 66.03 -24.21
C LYS A 1207 47.04 66.59 -23.00
N ASN A 1208 47.46 67.85 -23.04
CA ASN A 1208 48.20 68.49 -21.94
C ASN A 1208 47.34 68.77 -20.70
N LYS A 1209 46.02 68.90 -20.88
CA LYS A 1209 45.05 69.11 -19.79
C LYS A 1209 44.72 67.79 -19.06
N LEU A 1210 44.75 66.67 -19.78
CA LEU A 1210 44.56 65.32 -19.23
C LEU A 1210 45.71 64.91 -18.31
N TYR A 1211 46.96 65.23 -18.67
CA TYR A 1211 48.14 64.93 -17.86
C TYR A 1211 48.15 65.67 -16.50
N LYS A 1212 47.70 66.93 -16.48
CA LYS A 1212 47.50 67.70 -15.22
C LYS A 1212 46.34 67.17 -14.36
N GLN A 1213 45.37 66.46 -14.94
CA GLN A 1213 44.25 65.85 -14.23
C GLN A 1213 44.64 64.52 -13.60
N LYS A 1214 45.45 63.69 -14.28
CA LYS A 1214 46.05 62.48 -13.69
C LYS A 1214 46.81 62.79 -12.40
N LEU A 1215 47.63 63.84 -12.41
CA LEU A 1215 48.41 64.30 -11.24
C LEU A 1215 47.55 64.83 -10.05
N LYS A 1216 46.26 65.11 -10.24
CA LYS A 1216 45.34 65.54 -9.16
C LYS A 1216 44.54 64.39 -8.54
N ILE A 1217 44.49 63.24 -9.21
CA ILE A 1217 43.71 62.06 -8.81
C ILE A 1217 44.61 61.05 -8.07
N TYR A 1218 45.89 60.96 -8.43
CA TYR A 1218 46.94 60.35 -7.61
C TYR A 1218 47.20 61.22 -6.38
#